data_AF-A0A0K2REW4-F1
#
_entry.id   AF-A0A0K2REW4-F1
#
_cell.length_a   1.000
_cell.length_b   1.000
_cell.length_c   1.000
_cell.angle_alpha   90.00
_cell.angle_beta   90.00
_cell.angle_gamma   90.00
#
_symmetry.space_group_name_H-M   'P 1'
#
loop_
_entity.id
_entity.type
_entity.pdbx_description
1 polymer ?
#
loop_
_entity_poly.entity_id
_entity_poly.type
_entity_poly.pdbx_seq_one_letter_code
_entity_poly.pdbx_strand_id
1 'polypeptide(L)'
;MWSEGLVDRFDLQPLNEQEVNQLCAQALDAPVVQGTSAVLCRYSGGNPMFLLELIEHAKSLGHLVCRNDAWMLSGELRGTSVRLMDLVRNQILMLGAAQRDTLETVALAEPVPLNVVQRAGDSSAVDELQELHFIEIASDPERHVRLAQPLVGEVIRQLVPTAHSMTIRRRIVNLMESKPQTMDGLLRYVSWGLESGTEVPDSDILEAAQLANRLFIPSYVERVTGAIKDPSLRLAAQVEVARAKWYRGDIRGSVSSLAGVVDRTNDPRTVRQASMLAAQLAGRQGVGPNAIKQAAYEWEAALARLAESRQDIDPDELERGKLGSRLLSLEGLQTEGHYVETERELRQIWKEADDDESRLVAGTLLAEAMAVTGRPVSAIQILMEIQEMVAASGDWSLQYAGMVMRRYILALQQAGEFGVLETFLKNHVSQAPNSLIYSGGMLHLAAGMVDLRRGDLGVALPRLRQAVSMLRVSDMGSDLPDAVAAAAYAASILKRRETAMTYSNEYDTLVREGVHPSLLAQGHAAVARAEHTGTQTAISRLMSLADSAAADGAIGAEIDILMLVLRLGDPSVARRLVAVAQGSEGRTAEFALSVGLALAHKDADRLIELSDSAAKDGLELAAADCASHALRILESRGDKARQLEGQRLLKRRTAALDKAGPAVEGPPRISRS
;
A
#
# COMPACT_ATOMS: atom_id res chain seq x y z
N MET A 1 48.34 -19.18 -2.09
CA MET A 1 47.41 -19.64 -3.16
C MET A 1 46.94 -18.51 -4.07
N TRP A 2 46.08 -17.58 -3.67
CA TRP A 2 45.64 -16.49 -4.58
C TRP A 2 46.72 -15.41 -4.80
N SER A 3 47.38 -14.98 -3.71
CA SER A 3 48.50 -14.02 -3.74
C SER A 3 49.76 -14.56 -4.43
N GLU A 4 49.78 -15.85 -4.71
CA GLU A 4 50.86 -16.57 -5.41
C GLU A 4 50.46 -16.92 -6.86
N GLY A 5 49.28 -16.50 -7.32
CA GLY A 5 48.81 -16.74 -8.70
C GLY A 5 48.34 -18.17 -9.01
N LEU A 6 48.07 -18.99 -7.98
CA LEU A 6 47.65 -20.40 -8.15
C LEU A 6 46.12 -20.56 -8.27
N VAL A 7 45.34 -19.52 -7.97
CA VAL A 7 43.87 -19.51 -8.06
C VAL A 7 43.39 -18.12 -8.46
N ASP A 8 42.44 -18.04 -9.38
CA ASP A 8 41.78 -16.78 -9.75
C ASP A 8 40.79 -16.35 -8.65
N ARG A 9 40.89 -15.09 -8.22
CA ARG A 9 39.93 -14.46 -7.31
C ARG A 9 39.03 -13.54 -8.13
N PHE A 10 37.72 -13.74 -8.02
CA PHE A 10 36.70 -12.86 -8.59
C PHE A 10 36.01 -12.13 -7.45
N ASP A 11 36.12 -10.80 -7.42
CA ASP A 11 35.35 -9.98 -6.49
C ASP A 11 33.95 -9.77 -7.05
N LEU A 12 32.95 -10.31 -6.36
CA LEU A 12 31.54 -10.16 -6.73
C LEU A 12 30.98 -8.89 -6.09
N GLN A 13 30.32 -8.07 -6.91
CA GLN A 13 29.53 -6.96 -6.40
C GLN A 13 28.23 -7.47 -5.76
N PRO A 14 27.62 -6.71 -4.83
CA PRO A 14 26.29 -7.02 -4.33
C PRO A 14 25.29 -7.22 -5.47
N LEU A 15 24.40 -8.21 -5.33
CA LEU A 15 23.35 -8.48 -6.30
C LEU A 15 22.40 -7.29 -6.37
N ASN A 16 22.02 -6.91 -7.59
CA ASN A 16 20.96 -5.93 -7.81
C ASN A 16 19.57 -6.53 -7.55
N GLU A 17 18.52 -5.70 -7.54
CA GLU A 17 17.14 -6.14 -7.25
C GLU A 17 16.64 -7.27 -8.15
N GLN A 18 17.02 -7.27 -9.44
CA GLN A 18 16.60 -8.30 -10.40
C GLN A 18 17.30 -9.63 -10.11
N GLU A 19 18.59 -9.58 -9.83
CA GLU A 19 19.40 -10.75 -9.47
C GLU A 19 18.95 -11.34 -8.12
N VAL A 20 18.62 -10.50 -7.14
CA VAL A 20 18.04 -10.94 -5.86
C VAL A 20 16.71 -11.64 -6.08
N ASN A 21 15.82 -11.08 -6.89
CA ASN A 21 14.53 -11.72 -7.20
C ASN A 21 14.73 -13.08 -7.87
N GLN A 22 15.66 -13.17 -8.83
CA GLN A 22 16.01 -14.42 -9.51
C GLN A 22 16.55 -15.47 -8.52
N LEU A 23 17.48 -15.09 -7.65
CA LEU A 23 18.04 -16.00 -6.64
C LEU A 23 16.97 -16.44 -5.63
N CYS A 24 16.08 -15.55 -5.22
CA CYS A 24 14.95 -15.90 -4.34
C CYS A 24 14.06 -16.96 -5.01
N ALA A 25 13.67 -16.75 -6.26
CA ALA A 25 12.82 -17.70 -6.99
C ALA A 25 13.48 -19.08 -7.16
N GLN A 26 14.80 -19.11 -7.41
CA GLN A 26 15.57 -20.36 -7.49
C GLN A 26 15.66 -21.09 -6.14
N ALA A 27 15.94 -20.36 -5.06
CA ALA A 27 16.05 -20.94 -3.71
C ALA A 27 14.72 -21.47 -3.17
N LEU A 28 13.60 -20.90 -3.64
CA LEU A 28 12.25 -21.19 -3.17
C LEU A 28 11.43 -22.09 -4.10
N ASP A 29 11.98 -22.45 -5.26
CA ASP A 29 11.35 -23.27 -6.32
C ASP A 29 9.96 -22.75 -6.75
N ALA A 30 9.75 -21.43 -6.65
CA ALA A 30 8.53 -20.75 -7.06
C ALA A 30 8.77 -19.23 -7.15
N PRO A 31 7.97 -18.50 -7.95
CA PRO A 31 8.01 -17.04 -8.01
C PRO A 31 7.90 -16.36 -6.63
N VAL A 32 8.53 -15.20 -6.51
CA VAL A 32 8.44 -14.35 -5.31
C VAL A 32 7.77 -13.05 -5.69
N VAL A 33 6.86 -12.58 -4.84
CA VAL A 33 6.20 -11.28 -5.05
C VAL A 33 7.24 -10.17 -4.94
N GLN A 34 7.19 -9.19 -5.84
CA GLN A 34 8.22 -8.13 -5.96
C GLN A 34 8.48 -7.38 -4.64
N GLY A 35 7.44 -7.09 -3.85
CA GLY A 35 7.61 -6.45 -2.55
C GLY A 35 8.40 -7.30 -1.56
N THR A 36 8.27 -8.62 -1.63
CA THR A 36 9.04 -9.55 -0.79
C THR A 36 10.50 -9.60 -1.21
N SER A 37 10.80 -9.69 -2.51
CA SER A 37 12.18 -9.66 -2.99
C SER A 37 12.86 -8.31 -2.69
N ALA A 38 12.13 -7.19 -2.77
CA ALA A 38 12.64 -5.86 -2.43
C ALA A 38 13.00 -5.75 -0.94
N VAL A 39 12.15 -6.26 -0.03
CA VAL A 39 12.46 -6.33 1.41
C VAL A 39 13.69 -7.20 1.64
N LEU A 40 13.73 -8.41 1.06
CA LEU A 40 14.88 -9.31 1.21
C LEU A 40 16.19 -8.71 0.67
N CYS A 41 16.13 -8.00 -0.47
CA CYS A 41 17.26 -7.28 -1.05
C CYS A 41 17.82 -6.22 -0.10
N ARG A 42 16.94 -5.42 0.50
CA ARG A 42 17.33 -4.36 1.43
C ARG A 42 17.98 -4.93 2.69
N TYR A 43 17.40 -5.99 3.27
CA TYR A 43 17.95 -6.59 4.49
C TYR A 43 19.25 -7.35 4.23
N SER A 44 19.40 -8.01 3.07
CA SER A 44 20.64 -8.70 2.70
C SER A 44 21.74 -7.76 2.21
N GLY A 45 21.40 -6.52 1.82
CA GLY A 45 22.32 -5.61 1.13
C GLY A 45 22.80 -6.18 -0.20
N GLY A 46 22.00 -7.03 -0.86
CA GLY A 46 22.39 -7.75 -2.08
C GLY A 46 23.40 -8.88 -1.87
N ASN A 47 23.79 -9.20 -0.62
CA ASN A 47 24.74 -10.28 -0.35
C ASN A 47 24.05 -11.66 -0.51
N PRO A 48 24.48 -12.53 -1.46
CA PRO A 48 23.83 -13.82 -1.72
C PRO A 48 23.78 -14.73 -0.50
N MET A 49 24.83 -14.73 0.33
CA MET A 49 24.94 -15.60 1.50
C MET A 49 23.93 -15.20 2.58
N PHE A 50 23.83 -13.89 2.87
CA PHE A 50 22.84 -13.38 3.82
C PHE A 50 21.42 -13.50 3.28
N LEU A 51 21.22 -13.33 1.98
CA LEU A 51 19.92 -13.54 1.35
C LEU A 51 19.41 -14.97 1.55
N LEU A 52 20.26 -15.98 1.30
CA LEU A 52 19.87 -17.38 1.47
C LEU A 52 19.58 -17.72 2.94
N GLU A 53 20.38 -17.21 3.88
CA GLU A 53 20.12 -17.40 5.31
C GLU A 53 18.86 -16.67 5.79
N LEU A 54 18.56 -15.47 5.26
CA LEU A 54 17.31 -14.76 5.52
C LEU A 54 16.10 -15.55 5.04
N ILE A 55 16.16 -16.11 3.83
CA ILE A 55 15.09 -16.93 3.26
C ILE A 55 14.81 -18.13 4.18
N GLU A 56 15.83 -18.87 4.57
CA GLU A 56 15.68 -20.04 5.44
C GLU A 56 15.19 -19.64 6.84
N HIS A 57 15.67 -18.53 7.40
CA HIS A 57 15.21 -18.04 8.70
C HIS A 57 13.74 -17.61 8.66
N ALA A 58 13.35 -16.81 7.66
CA ALA A 58 11.98 -16.34 7.49
C ALA A 58 10.99 -17.50 7.29
N LYS A 59 11.39 -18.55 6.55
CA LYS A 59 10.62 -19.80 6.43
C LYS A 59 10.47 -20.49 7.78
N SER A 60 11.55 -20.60 8.55
CA SER A 60 11.53 -21.26 9.87
C SER A 60 10.61 -20.57 10.88
N LEU A 61 10.46 -19.24 10.76
CA LEU A 61 9.56 -18.43 11.57
C LEU A 61 8.12 -18.39 11.03
N GLY A 62 7.84 -18.96 9.86
CA GLY A 62 6.54 -18.85 9.20
C GLY A 62 6.20 -17.44 8.70
N HIS A 63 7.20 -16.56 8.61
CA HIS A 63 7.08 -15.19 8.09
C HIS A 63 7.22 -15.12 6.56
N LEU A 64 7.67 -16.21 5.93
CA LEU A 64 7.66 -16.38 4.48
C LEU A 64 6.70 -17.52 4.15
N VAL A 65 5.62 -17.20 3.44
CA VAL A 65 4.53 -18.15 3.13
C VAL A 65 4.31 -18.28 1.63
N CYS A 66 3.97 -19.48 1.17
CA CYS A 66 3.62 -19.72 -0.24
C CYS A 66 2.09 -19.76 -0.41
N ARG A 67 1.54 -18.92 -1.27
CA ARG A 67 0.10 -18.82 -1.57
C ARG A 67 -0.13 -18.62 -3.07
N ASN A 68 -0.92 -19.49 -3.69
CA ASN A 68 -1.14 -19.50 -5.15
C ASN A 68 0.19 -19.52 -5.93
N ASP A 69 1.10 -20.42 -5.55
CA ASP A 69 2.39 -20.65 -6.22
C ASP A 69 3.33 -19.42 -6.23
N ALA A 70 3.14 -18.49 -5.30
CA ALA A 70 4.05 -17.38 -5.08
C ALA A 70 4.41 -17.25 -3.59
N TRP A 71 5.68 -16.99 -3.32
CA TRP A 71 6.17 -16.72 -1.98
C TRP A 71 6.05 -15.25 -1.63
N MET A 72 5.68 -15.01 -0.38
CA MET A 72 5.55 -13.66 0.14
C MET A 72 5.75 -13.57 1.64
N LEU A 73 6.16 -12.38 2.09
CA LEU A 73 6.27 -12.07 3.51
C LEU A 73 4.89 -11.88 4.14
N SER A 74 4.68 -12.49 5.30
CA SER A 74 3.51 -12.34 6.16
C SER A 74 3.80 -11.57 7.45
N GLY A 75 5.05 -11.17 7.66
CA GLY A 75 5.48 -10.40 8.82
C GLY A 75 6.87 -9.83 8.62
N GLU A 76 7.30 -9.01 9.57
CA GLU A 76 8.64 -8.45 9.59
C GLU A 76 9.72 -9.55 9.62
N LEU A 77 10.81 -9.33 8.87
CA LEU A 77 12.04 -10.08 9.05
C LEU A 77 12.65 -9.69 10.39
N ARG A 78 12.74 -10.64 11.33
CA ARG A 78 13.27 -10.42 12.68
C ARG A 78 14.21 -11.54 13.06
N GLY A 79 15.18 -11.20 13.90
CA GLY A 79 16.04 -12.16 14.56
C GLY A 79 17.22 -12.60 13.70
N THR A 80 18.13 -13.32 14.35
CA THR A 80 19.37 -13.81 13.78
C THR A 80 19.39 -15.33 13.87
N SER A 81 19.73 -16.00 12.76
CA SER A 81 19.97 -17.44 12.78
C SER A 81 21.35 -17.74 13.37
N VAL A 82 21.55 -18.94 13.92
CA VAL A 82 22.87 -19.38 14.42
C VAL A 82 23.92 -19.32 13.31
N ARG A 83 23.54 -19.71 12.09
CA ARG A 83 24.42 -19.63 10.92
C ARG A 83 24.80 -18.20 10.57
N LEU A 84 23.84 -17.27 10.57
CA LEU A 84 24.13 -15.85 10.36
C LEU A 84 25.09 -15.32 11.43
N MET A 85 24.89 -15.71 12.69
CA MET A 85 25.80 -15.36 13.78
C MET A 85 27.22 -15.89 13.55
N ASP A 86 27.36 -17.14 13.12
CA ASP A 86 28.67 -17.76 12.84
C ASP A 86 29.37 -17.13 11.64
N LEU A 87 28.63 -16.81 10.58
CA LEU A 87 29.15 -16.13 9.39
C LEU A 87 29.74 -14.77 9.75
N VAL A 88 28.97 -13.95 10.46
CA VAL A 88 29.41 -12.60 10.88
C VAL A 88 30.54 -12.69 11.90
N ARG A 89 30.50 -13.63 12.85
CA ARG A 89 31.59 -13.85 13.81
C ARG A 89 32.91 -14.14 13.10
N ASN A 90 32.90 -15.00 12.08
CA ASN A 90 34.10 -15.34 11.31
C ASN A 90 34.66 -14.14 10.54
N GLN A 91 33.80 -13.25 10.04
CA GLN A 91 34.23 -11.99 9.41
C GLN A 91 34.89 -11.06 10.43
N ILE A 92 34.28 -10.87 11.60
CA ILE A 92 34.80 -10.00 12.67
C ILE A 92 36.14 -10.49 13.23
N LEU A 93 36.36 -11.82 13.29
CA LEU A 93 37.61 -12.40 13.77
C LEU A 93 38.84 -12.03 12.93
N MET A 94 38.64 -11.69 11.65
CA MET A 94 39.72 -11.29 10.74
C MET A 94 40.16 -9.83 10.93
N LEU A 95 39.37 -9.03 11.66
CA LEU A 95 39.65 -7.61 11.87
C LEU A 95 40.67 -7.39 13.00
N GLY A 96 41.47 -6.33 12.88
CA GLY A 96 42.33 -5.82 13.95
C GLY A 96 41.52 -5.27 15.13
N ALA A 97 42.19 -5.01 16.26
CA ALA A 97 41.49 -4.53 17.47
C ALA A 97 40.83 -3.15 17.27
N ALA A 98 41.52 -2.21 16.59
CA ALA A 98 40.97 -0.88 16.29
C ALA A 98 39.79 -0.94 15.33
N GLN A 99 39.89 -1.76 14.27
CA GLN A 99 38.79 -2.03 13.34
C GLN A 99 37.58 -2.63 14.06
N ARG A 100 37.77 -3.57 14.98
CA ARG A 100 36.66 -4.14 15.77
C ARG A 100 35.99 -3.12 16.68
N ASP A 101 36.75 -2.34 17.45
CA ASP A 101 36.20 -1.30 18.34
C ASP A 101 35.39 -0.25 17.54
N THR A 102 35.91 0.18 16.39
CA THR A 102 35.20 1.10 15.49
C THR A 102 33.95 0.45 14.89
N LEU A 103 34.03 -0.80 14.43
CA LEU A 103 32.89 -1.51 13.85
C LEU A 103 31.77 -1.74 14.88
N GLU A 104 32.13 -2.14 16.10
CA GLU A 104 31.20 -2.30 17.22
C GLU A 104 30.54 -0.95 17.58
N THR A 105 31.33 0.13 17.57
CA THR A 105 30.82 1.49 17.79
C THR A 105 29.78 1.88 16.74
N VAL A 106 30.07 1.67 15.45
CA VAL A 106 29.13 1.95 14.36
C VAL A 106 27.89 1.05 14.50
N ALA A 107 28.04 -0.25 14.70
CA ALA A 107 26.93 -1.20 14.79
C ALA A 107 25.93 -0.89 15.92
N LEU A 108 26.40 -0.31 17.02
CA LEU A 108 25.57 0.02 18.18
C LEU A 108 24.82 1.35 18.02
N ALA A 109 25.41 2.30 17.30
CA ALA A 109 24.97 3.69 17.27
C ALA A 109 24.47 4.17 15.90
N GLU A 110 24.64 3.38 14.83
CA GLU A 110 24.29 3.77 13.46
C GLU A 110 22.85 4.23 13.27
N PRO A 111 22.60 5.16 12.33
CA PRO A 111 23.58 6.04 11.66
C PRO A 111 24.25 7.03 12.63
N VAL A 112 25.59 7.20 12.53
CA VAL A 112 26.38 8.11 13.38
C VAL A 112 27.13 9.13 12.52
N PRO A 113 27.15 10.43 12.86
CA PRO A 113 28.00 11.40 12.17
C PRO A 113 29.48 11.00 12.14
N LEU A 114 30.14 11.15 10.98
CA LEU A 114 31.55 10.73 10.78
C LEU A 114 32.50 11.34 11.82
N ASN A 115 32.31 12.61 12.14
CA ASN A 115 33.12 13.31 13.14
C ASN A 115 33.01 12.68 14.53
N VAL A 116 31.85 12.14 14.90
CA VAL A 116 31.62 11.45 16.18
C VAL A 116 32.36 10.12 16.19
N VAL A 117 32.28 9.33 15.11
CA VAL A 117 33.01 8.05 14.99
C VAL A 117 34.52 8.27 15.05
N GLN A 118 35.04 9.25 14.30
CA GLN A 118 36.48 9.59 14.30
C GLN A 118 37.00 10.10 15.65
N ARG A 119 36.15 10.75 16.45
CA ARG A 119 36.50 11.19 17.82
C ARG A 119 36.36 10.06 18.85
N ALA A 120 35.47 9.10 18.59
CA ALA A 120 35.22 7.97 19.47
C ALA A 120 36.26 6.85 19.33
N GLY A 121 36.87 6.69 18.14
CA GLY A 121 37.81 5.62 17.81
C GLY A 121 39.03 6.10 17.02
N ASP A 122 39.66 5.18 16.30
CA ASP A 122 40.81 5.46 15.41
C ASP A 122 40.32 5.85 14.01
N SER A 123 40.73 7.02 13.51
CA SER A 123 40.35 7.50 12.18
C SER A 123 40.84 6.58 11.06
N SER A 124 42.01 5.93 11.21
CA SER A 124 42.53 5.01 10.20
C SER A 124 41.68 3.75 10.08
N ALA A 125 41.10 3.29 11.20
CA ALA A 125 40.19 2.15 11.22
C ALA A 125 38.87 2.44 10.48
N VAL A 126 38.42 3.70 10.42
CA VAL A 126 37.23 4.08 9.63
C VAL A 126 37.53 3.90 8.15
N ASP A 127 38.65 4.43 7.67
CA ASP A 127 39.06 4.32 6.26
C ASP A 127 39.25 2.85 5.85
N GLU A 128 39.93 2.06 6.68
CA GLU A 128 40.13 0.62 6.43
C GLU A 128 38.82 -0.18 6.41
N LEU A 129 37.87 0.10 7.31
CA LEU A 129 36.56 -0.56 7.32
C LEU A 129 35.71 -0.17 6.11
N GLN A 130 35.86 1.05 5.60
CA GLN A 130 35.20 1.48 4.37
C GLN A 130 35.79 0.75 3.16
N GLU A 131 37.12 0.62 3.06
CA GLU A 131 37.79 -0.16 2.01
C GLU A 131 37.38 -1.64 2.04
N LEU A 132 37.21 -2.20 3.24
CA LEU A 132 36.72 -3.56 3.45
C LEU A 132 35.20 -3.73 3.28
N HIS A 133 34.47 -2.65 2.99
CA HIS A 133 33.01 -2.63 2.80
C HIS A 133 32.22 -3.13 4.02
N PHE A 134 32.74 -2.93 5.23
CA PHE A 134 31.98 -3.14 6.46
C PHE A 134 31.11 -1.94 6.81
N ILE A 135 31.56 -0.74 6.44
CA ILE A 135 30.84 0.50 6.66
C ILE A 135 30.67 1.28 5.36
N GLU A 136 29.61 2.07 5.31
CA GLU A 136 29.34 3.05 4.27
C GLU A 136 29.23 4.44 4.90
N ILE A 137 29.70 5.45 4.16
CA ILE A 137 29.61 6.84 4.55
C ILE A 137 28.65 7.54 3.58
N ALA A 138 27.53 8.03 4.10
CA ALA A 138 26.54 8.75 3.32
C ALA A 138 27.11 10.06 2.75
N SER A 139 26.57 10.47 1.61
CA SER A 139 26.86 11.77 0.97
C SER A 139 26.03 12.92 1.54
N ASP A 140 25.41 12.74 2.70
CA ASP A 140 24.65 13.78 3.39
C ASP A 140 25.58 14.80 4.09
N PRO A 141 25.08 15.97 4.51
CA PRO A 141 25.91 17.02 5.09
C PRO A 141 26.71 16.62 6.33
N GLU A 142 26.17 15.72 7.16
CA GLU A 142 26.84 15.24 8.39
C GLU A 142 27.74 14.01 8.14
N ARG A 143 27.73 13.49 6.90
CA ARG A 143 28.43 12.29 6.45
C ARG A 143 28.17 11.11 7.39
N HIS A 144 26.89 10.75 7.57
CA HIS A 144 26.54 9.64 8.45
C HIS A 144 27.22 8.33 8.06
N VAL A 145 27.84 7.67 9.04
CA VAL A 145 28.44 6.35 8.95
C VAL A 145 27.43 5.29 9.35
N ARG A 146 27.30 4.25 8.53
CA ARG A 146 26.42 3.09 8.72
C ARG A 146 27.18 1.82 8.40
N LEU A 147 26.68 0.68 8.83
CA LEU A 147 27.12 -0.60 8.30
C LEU A 147 26.65 -0.75 6.85
N ALA A 148 27.52 -1.29 6.01
CA ALA A 148 27.16 -1.61 4.62
C ALA A 148 26.03 -2.65 4.54
N GLN A 149 25.94 -3.51 5.57
CA GLN A 149 25.00 -4.63 5.63
C GLN A 149 24.23 -4.57 6.95
N PRO A 150 22.93 -4.19 6.96
CA PRO A 150 22.15 -4.02 8.20
C PRO A 150 22.14 -5.23 9.13
N LEU A 151 22.12 -6.44 8.56
CA LEU A 151 22.14 -7.70 9.33
C LEU A 151 23.42 -7.91 10.15
N VAL A 152 24.56 -7.43 9.65
CA VAL A 152 25.83 -7.51 10.38
C VAL A 152 25.70 -6.76 11.70
N GLY A 153 25.01 -5.62 11.70
CA GLY A 153 24.77 -4.82 12.89
C GLY A 153 23.91 -5.53 13.92
N GLU A 154 22.87 -6.22 13.47
CA GLU A 154 22.02 -7.00 14.37
C GLU A 154 22.81 -8.10 15.10
N VAL A 155 23.70 -8.79 14.38
CA VAL A 155 24.57 -9.81 14.99
C VAL A 155 25.58 -9.18 15.94
N ILE A 156 26.29 -8.13 15.51
CA ILE A 156 27.30 -7.47 16.35
C ILE A 156 26.67 -7.04 17.68
N ARG A 157 25.49 -6.42 17.64
CA ARG A 157 24.77 -5.97 18.85
C ARG A 157 24.47 -7.09 19.84
N GLN A 158 24.26 -8.32 19.36
CA GLN A 158 24.07 -9.49 20.22
C GLN A 158 25.38 -10.08 20.76
N LEU A 159 26.48 -9.91 20.02
CA LEU A 159 27.80 -10.41 20.40
C LEU A 159 28.52 -9.48 21.39
N VAL A 160 28.28 -8.17 21.32
CA VAL A 160 28.94 -7.20 22.18
C VAL A 160 28.46 -7.36 23.64
N PRO A 161 29.37 -7.61 24.60
CA PRO A 161 29.00 -7.71 26.00
C PRO A 161 28.35 -6.43 26.53
N THR A 162 27.34 -6.55 27.40
CA THR A 162 26.57 -5.41 27.94
C THR A 162 27.46 -4.30 28.54
N ALA A 163 28.49 -4.66 29.30
CA ALA A 163 29.40 -3.68 29.90
C ALA A 163 30.22 -2.89 28.86
N HIS A 164 30.61 -3.55 27.76
CA HIS A 164 31.30 -2.90 26.66
C HIS A 164 30.34 -1.98 25.88
N SER A 165 29.13 -2.46 25.59
CA SER A 165 28.06 -1.66 24.98
C SER A 165 27.74 -0.38 25.78
N MET A 166 27.66 -0.46 27.11
CA MET A 166 27.49 0.71 27.98
C MET A 166 28.67 1.70 27.91
N THR A 167 29.89 1.19 27.75
CA THR A 167 31.11 2.01 27.65
C THR A 167 31.10 2.78 26.34
N ILE A 168 30.79 2.11 25.22
CA ILE A 168 30.63 2.73 23.90
C ILE A 168 29.50 3.76 23.95
N ARG A 169 28.34 3.45 24.56
CA ARG A 169 27.21 4.38 24.66
C ARG A 169 27.58 5.67 25.34
N ARG A 170 28.24 5.57 26.51
CA ARG A 170 28.66 6.76 27.26
C ARG A 170 29.62 7.61 26.44
N ARG A 171 30.56 6.97 25.71
CA ARG A 171 31.50 7.68 24.84
C ARG A 171 30.76 8.42 23.73
N ILE A 172 29.86 7.75 23.02
CA ILE A 172 29.11 8.34 21.89
C ILE A 172 28.18 9.45 22.35
N VAL A 173 27.35 9.22 23.37
CA VAL A 173 26.40 10.23 23.87
C VAL A 173 27.14 11.49 24.35
N ASN A 174 28.32 11.36 24.96
CA ASN A 174 29.14 12.52 25.36
C ASN A 174 29.74 13.31 24.18
N LEU A 175 29.89 12.66 23.02
CA LEU A 175 30.41 13.28 21.80
C LEU A 175 29.31 13.90 20.94
N MET A 176 28.06 13.48 21.13
CA MET A 176 26.88 14.02 20.47
C MET A 176 26.40 15.29 21.16
N GLU A 177 26.08 16.31 20.36
CA GLU A 177 25.57 17.60 20.87
C GLU A 177 24.06 17.55 21.15
N SER A 178 23.34 16.69 20.44
CA SER A 178 21.89 16.48 20.57
C SER A 178 21.54 15.03 20.20
N LYS A 179 20.28 14.63 20.43
CA LYS A 179 19.78 13.34 19.95
C LYS A 179 19.86 13.26 18.41
N PRO A 180 19.99 12.06 17.82
CA PRO A 180 20.02 11.92 16.37
C PRO A 180 18.77 12.51 15.73
N GLN A 181 18.96 13.24 14.62
CA GLN A 181 17.87 13.83 13.83
C GLN A 181 17.37 12.90 12.72
N THR A 182 18.14 11.86 12.41
CA THR A 182 17.74 10.84 11.43
C THR A 182 16.74 9.86 12.03
N MET A 183 15.77 9.41 11.22
CA MET A 183 14.73 8.48 11.65
C MET A 183 15.31 7.18 12.24
N ASP A 184 16.20 6.53 11.50
CA ASP A 184 16.87 5.31 11.95
C ASP A 184 17.72 5.54 13.20
N GLY A 185 18.36 6.72 13.28
CA GLY A 185 19.18 7.11 14.43
C GLY A 185 18.36 7.24 15.69
N LEU A 186 17.17 7.85 15.63
CA LEU A 186 16.27 7.96 16.78
C LEU A 186 15.83 6.58 17.30
N LEU A 187 15.40 5.69 16.39
CA LEU A 187 15.02 4.32 16.75
C LEU A 187 16.20 3.56 17.39
N ARG A 188 17.41 3.72 16.85
CA ARG A 188 18.60 3.07 17.41
C ARG A 188 18.99 3.67 18.76
N TYR A 189 18.96 4.99 18.90
CA TYR A 189 19.30 5.70 20.13
C TYR A 189 18.45 5.25 21.33
N VAL A 190 17.14 5.16 21.13
CA VAL A 190 16.19 4.71 22.16
C VAL A 190 16.38 3.22 22.45
N SER A 191 16.40 2.35 21.44
CA SER A 191 16.62 0.91 21.64
C SER A 191 17.91 0.62 22.41
N TRP A 192 19.01 1.25 22.00
CA TRP A 192 20.30 1.06 22.64
C TRP A 192 20.29 1.52 24.09
N GLY A 193 19.56 2.60 24.43
CA GLY A 193 19.48 3.10 25.79
C GLY A 193 18.78 2.13 26.72
N LEU A 194 17.65 1.58 26.26
CA LEU A 194 16.90 0.57 27.00
C LEU A 194 17.70 -0.73 27.14
N GLU A 195 18.35 -1.20 26.06
CA GLU A 195 19.19 -2.40 26.06
C GLU A 195 20.41 -2.27 27.00
N SER A 196 21.00 -1.07 27.11
CA SER A 196 22.13 -0.78 27.99
C SER A 196 21.73 -0.36 29.41
N GLY A 197 20.44 -0.41 29.75
CA GLY A 197 19.91 -0.02 31.06
C GLY A 197 20.11 1.47 31.41
N THR A 198 20.29 2.33 30.41
CA THR A 198 20.40 3.79 30.58
C THR A 198 19.01 4.40 30.58
N GLU A 199 18.78 5.42 31.41
CA GLU A 199 17.51 6.13 31.41
C GLU A 199 17.33 6.91 30.10
N VAL A 200 16.18 6.70 29.45
CA VAL A 200 15.76 7.41 28.24
C VAL A 200 14.49 8.17 28.61
N PRO A 201 14.37 9.46 28.25
CA PRO A 201 13.15 10.21 28.51
C PRO A 201 11.92 9.53 27.90
N ASP A 202 10.82 9.46 28.66
CA ASP A 202 9.57 8.84 28.21
C ASP A 202 9.04 9.46 26.90
N SER A 203 9.27 10.76 26.70
CA SER A 203 8.93 11.48 25.47
C SER A 203 9.68 10.94 24.25
N ASP A 204 10.98 10.66 24.38
CA ASP A 204 11.79 10.11 23.28
C ASP A 204 11.37 8.66 22.96
N ILE A 205 10.98 7.89 23.98
CA ILE A 205 10.45 6.53 23.80
C ILE A 205 9.14 6.57 23.00
N LEU A 206 8.22 7.49 23.36
CA LEU A 206 6.96 7.67 22.64
C LEU A 206 7.18 8.14 21.20
N GLU A 207 8.06 9.12 20.98
CA GLU A 207 8.42 9.62 19.65
C GLU A 207 8.99 8.50 18.78
N ALA A 208 9.90 7.69 19.31
CA ALA A 208 10.43 6.53 18.59
C ALA A 208 9.36 5.46 18.31
N ALA A 209 8.40 5.26 19.22
CA ALA A 209 7.28 4.35 18.98
C ALA A 209 6.36 4.84 17.85
N GLN A 210 6.04 6.14 17.83
CA GLN A 210 5.26 6.76 16.75
C GLN A 210 5.97 6.64 15.41
N LEU A 211 7.26 6.98 15.36
CA LEU A 211 8.10 6.84 14.16
C LEU A 211 8.17 5.38 13.68
N ALA A 212 8.32 4.43 14.59
CA ALA A 212 8.35 3.01 14.23
C ALA A 212 7.06 2.55 13.56
N ASN A 213 5.89 3.00 14.04
CA ASN A 213 4.62 2.73 13.37
C ASN A 213 4.54 3.39 11.98
N ARG A 214 5.00 4.64 11.84
CA ARG A 214 5.08 5.33 10.53
C ARG A 214 5.97 4.58 9.52
N LEU A 215 7.00 3.89 10.00
CA LEU A 215 7.92 3.08 9.21
C LEU A 215 7.51 1.60 9.10
N PHE A 216 6.32 1.22 9.59
CA PHE A 216 5.79 -0.15 9.56
C PHE A 216 6.68 -1.17 10.31
N ILE A 217 7.17 -0.80 11.49
CA ILE A 217 7.99 -1.63 12.39
C ILE A 217 7.25 -1.89 13.74
N PRO A 218 6.09 -2.57 13.74
CA PRO A 218 5.31 -2.79 14.95
C PRO A 218 6.03 -3.58 16.06
N SER A 219 7.05 -4.41 15.77
CA SER A 219 7.91 -5.02 16.82
C SER A 219 8.44 -3.99 17.80
N TYR A 220 8.92 -2.90 17.24
CA TYR A 220 9.69 -1.92 17.95
C TYR A 220 8.83 -1.30 19.03
N VAL A 221 7.59 -0.95 18.67
CA VAL A 221 6.58 -0.37 19.56
C VAL A 221 6.34 -1.26 20.78
N GLU A 222 6.10 -2.55 20.56
CA GLU A 222 5.82 -3.52 21.64
C GLU A 222 7.00 -3.70 22.58
N ARG A 223 8.22 -3.59 22.06
CA ARG A 223 9.46 -3.75 22.81
C ARG A 223 9.78 -2.54 23.69
N VAL A 224 9.50 -1.32 23.23
CA VAL A 224 9.95 -0.09 23.92
C VAL A 224 8.88 0.56 24.79
N THR A 225 7.61 0.49 24.41
CA THR A 225 6.53 1.26 25.08
C THR A 225 6.31 0.87 26.53
N GLY A 226 6.64 -0.36 26.92
CA GLY A 226 6.56 -0.83 28.31
C GLY A 226 7.53 -0.12 29.27
N ALA A 227 8.54 0.59 28.74
CA ALA A 227 9.49 1.36 29.55
C ALA A 227 8.96 2.74 29.96
N ILE A 228 7.86 3.23 29.37
CA ILE A 228 7.26 4.53 29.67
C ILE A 228 6.60 4.50 31.05
N LYS A 229 7.01 5.42 31.93
CA LYS A 229 6.58 5.50 33.33
C LYS A 229 5.45 6.53 33.52
N ASP A 230 5.54 7.67 32.83
CA ASP A 230 4.59 8.79 32.91
C ASP A 230 3.16 8.31 32.57
N PRO A 231 2.19 8.43 33.50
CA PRO A 231 0.80 8.05 33.26
C PRO A 231 0.16 8.71 32.03
N SER A 232 0.51 9.97 31.73
CA SER A 232 -0.06 10.71 30.59
C SER A 232 0.44 10.13 29.26
N LEU A 233 1.75 9.90 29.15
CA LEU A 233 2.38 9.31 27.96
C LEU A 233 2.04 7.83 27.79
N ARG A 234 1.70 7.10 28.87
CA ARG A 234 1.22 5.71 28.78
C ARG A 234 -0.07 5.57 27.97
N LEU A 235 -0.97 6.56 28.00
CA LEU A 235 -2.18 6.53 27.17
C LEU A 235 -1.85 6.75 25.69
N ALA A 236 -0.95 7.68 25.37
CA ALA A 236 -0.45 7.87 24.01
C ALA A 236 0.26 6.59 23.50
N ALA A 237 1.08 5.96 24.33
CA ALA A 237 1.74 4.70 24.01
C ALA A 237 0.75 3.55 23.78
N GLN A 238 -0.40 3.54 24.48
CA GLN A 238 -1.47 2.56 24.23
C GLN A 238 -2.06 2.71 22.82
N VAL A 239 -2.18 3.93 22.30
CA VAL A 239 -2.62 4.17 20.90
C VAL A 239 -1.60 3.57 19.93
N GLU A 240 -0.30 3.77 20.17
CA GLU A 240 0.74 3.20 19.31
C GLU A 240 0.78 1.67 19.36
N VAL A 241 0.58 1.07 20.54
CA VAL A 241 0.43 -0.40 20.67
C VAL A 241 -0.82 -0.89 19.93
N ALA A 242 -1.94 -0.16 20.00
CA ALA A 242 -3.14 -0.51 19.24
C ALA A 242 -2.87 -0.46 17.73
N ARG A 243 -2.15 0.54 17.24
CA ARG A 243 -1.76 0.66 15.83
C ARG A 243 -0.81 -0.46 15.40
N ALA A 244 0.15 -0.83 16.25
CA ALA A 244 1.07 -1.94 15.99
C ALA A 244 0.34 -3.28 15.86
N LYS A 245 -0.66 -3.54 16.71
CA LYS A 245 -1.55 -4.71 16.59
C LYS A 245 -2.37 -4.69 15.31
N TRP A 246 -2.88 -3.52 14.91
CA TRP A 246 -3.62 -3.36 13.65
C TRP A 246 -2.77 -3.72 12.44
N TYR A 247 -1.52 -3.25 12.36
CA TYR A 247 -0.59 -3.63 11.28
C TYR A 247 -0.40 -5.16 11.21
N ARG A 248 -0.31 -5.84 12.35
CA ARG A 248 -0.18 -7.30 12.41
C ARG A 248 -1.49 -8.08 12.18
N GLY A 249 -2.60 -7.38 11.88
CA GLY A 249 -3.91 -8.00 11.66
C GLY A 249 -4.68 -8.37 12.94
N ASP A 250 -4.16 -8.05 14.14
CA ASP A 250 -4.86 -8.26 15.41
C ASP A 250 -5.87 -7.12 15.66
N ILE A 251 -6.97 -7.15 14.91
CA ILE A 251 -8.04 -6.14 14.98
C ILE A 251 -8.69 -6.12 16.38
N ARG A 252 -8.95 -7.29 16.96
CA ARG A 252 -9.59 -7.39 18.28
C ARG A 252 -8.70 -6.83 19.39
N GLY A 253 -7.42 -7.19 19.38
CA GLY A 253 -6.46 -6.67 20.33
C GLY A 253 -6.19 -5.18 20.15
N SER A 254 -6.27 -4.67 18.92
CA SER A 254 -6.19 -3.24 18.62
C SER A 254 -7.36 -2.46 19.25
N VAL A 255 -8.61 -2.89 19.00
CA VAL A 255 -9.80 -2.28 19.62
C VAL A 255 -9.73 -2.36 21.15
N SER A 256 -9.31 -3.50 21.70
CA SER A 256 -9.15 -3.67 23.15
C SER A 256 -8.09 -2.73 23.74
N SER A 257 -6.99 -2.45 23.02
CA SER A 257 -5.96 -1.52 23.46
C SER A 257 -6.41 -0.06 23.41
N LEU A 258 -7.30 0.27 22.47
CA LEU A 258 -7.81 1.62 22.27
C LEU A 258 -8.95 1.98 23.23
N ALA A 259 -9.63 0.97 23.79
CA ALA A 259 -10.81 1.14 24.63
C ALA A 259 -10.58 2.11 25.80
N GLY A 260 -11.45 3.13 25.89
CA GLY A 260 -11.43 4.13 26.95
C GLY A 260 -10.23 5.06 26.95
N VAL A 261 -9.37 5.06 25.92
CA VAL A 261 -8.24 6.02 25.82
C VAL A 261 -8.78 7.45 25.68
N VAL A 262 -9.73 7.66 24.78
CA VAL A 262 -10.37 8.97 24.52
C VAL A 262 -11.02 9.58 25.78
N ASP A 263 -11.57 8.74 26.65
CA ASP A 263 -12.23 9.20 27.88
C ASP A 263 -11.27 9.51 29.04
N ARG A 264 -10.07 8.92 29.03
CA ARG A 264 -9.11 9.00 30.14
C ARG A 264 -7.97 9.98 29.89
N THR A 265 -7.69 10.31 28.63
CA THR A 265 -6.60 11.21 28.28
C THR A 265 -6.98 12.66 28.49
N ASN A 266 -6.01 13.47 28.92
CA ASN A 266 -6.12 14.92 29.02
C ASN A 266 -5.37 15.65 27.89
N ASP A 267 -4.78 14.90 26.96
CA ASP A 267 -3.99 15.44 25.86
C ASP A 267 -4.80 15.42 24.54
N PRO A 268 -5.11 16.59 23.94
CA PRO A 268 -5.81 16.68 22.66
C PRO A 268 -5.14 15.89 21.53
N ARG A 269 -3.80 15.78 21.53
CA ARG A 269 -3.07 15.02 20.49
C ARG A 269 -3.33 13.52 20.61
N THR A 270 -3.35 13.00 21.83
CA THR A 270 -3.72 11.60 22.10
C THR A 270 -5.17 11.32 21.74
N VAL A 271 -6.12 12.24 22.03
CA VAL A 271 -7.52 12.12 21.58
C VAL A 271 -7.56 11.98 20.07
N ARG A 272 -6.90 12.89 19.34
CA ARG A 272 -6.83 12.88 17.88
C ARG A 272 -6.31 11.56 17.33
N GLN A 273 -5.15 11.11 17.79
CA GLN A 273 -4.54 9.86 17.31
C GLN A 273 -5.42 8.63 17.60
N ALA A 274 -6.05 8.61 18.78
CA ALA A 274 -6.97 7.54 19.16
C ALA A 274 -8.23 7.52 18.27
N SER A 275 -8.86 8.68 18.05
CA SER A 275 -10.06 8.80 17.22
C SER A 275 -9.80 8.47 15.74
N MET A 276 -8.67 8.90 15.20
CA MET A 276 -8.25 8.51 13.84
C MET A 276 -8.07 7.00 13.70
N LEU A 277 -7.39 6.36 14.66
CA LEU A 277 -7.23 4.90 14.64
C LEU A 277 -8.59 4.18 14.84
N ALA A 278 -9.47 4.71 15.68
CA ALA A 278 -10.83 4.17 15.86
C ALA A 278 -11.61 4.17 14.54
N ALA A 279 -11.55 5.27 13.77
CA ALA A 279 -12.18 5.36 12.45
C ALA A 279 -11.56 4.37 11.43
N GLN A 280 -10.23 4.21 11.43
CA GLN A 280 -9.54 3.23 10.58
C GLN A 280 -9.96 1.78 10.90
N LEU A 281 -10.16 1.46 12.19
CA LEU A 281 -10.61 0.13 12.63
C LEU A 281 -12.10 -0.11 12.33
N ALA A 282 -12.92 0.93 12.49
CA ALA A 282 -14.36 0.91 12.22
C ALA A 282 -14.69 0.46 10.79
N GLY A 283 -13.93 0.96 9.79
CA GLY A 283 -14.11 0.58 8.38
C GLY A 283 -13.87 -0.91 8.07
N ARG A 284 -13.23 -1.68 8.97
CA ARG A 284 -12.93 -3.11 8.75
C ARG A 284 -13.86 -4.08 9.46
N GLN A 285 -14.49 -3.67 10.55
CA GLN A 285 -15.31 -4.57 11.38
C GLN A 285 -16.76 -4.71 10.92
N GLY A 286 -17.13 -4.14 9.76
CA GLY A 286 -18.52 -4.12 9.32
C GLY A 286 -19.44 -3.42 10.34
N VAL A 287 -18.90 -2.49 11.13
CA VAL A 287 -19.63 -1.72 12.18
C VAL A 287 -20.47 -0.63 11.50
N GLY A 288 -21.17 -0.98 10.43
CA GLY A 288 -22.06 -0.10 9.69
C GLY A 288 -21.43 1.19 9.14
N PRO A 289 -22.20 1.93 8.32
CA PRO A 289 -21.74 3.19 7.71
C PRO A 289 -21.46 4.31 8.72
N ASN A 290 -22.03 4.24 9.93
CA ASN A 290 -21.97 5.34 10.91
C ASN A 290 -20.71 5.35 11.79
N ALA A 291 -19.84 4.35 11.74
CA ALA A 291 -18.78 4.22 12.75
C ALA A 291 -17.67 5.27 12.62
N ILE A 292 -17.38 5.78 11.42
CA ILE A 292 -16.44 6.93 11.25
C ILE A 292 -17.04 8.19 11.86
N LYS A 293 -18.34 8.46 11.61
CA LYS A 293 -19.04 9.60 12.22
C LYS A 293 -19.14 9.47 13.73
N GLN A 294 -19.31 8.26 14.26
CA GLN A 294 -19.30 8.01 15.69
C GLN A 294 -17.93 8.35 16.31
N ALA A 295 -16.83 7.93 15.68
CA ALA A 295 -15.49 8.30 16.13
C ALA A 295 -15.25 9.82 16.08
N ALA A 296 -15.78 10.51 15.06
CA ALA A 296 -15.72 11.97 14.98
C ALA A 296 -16.53 12.65 16.10
N TYR A 297 -17.73 12.15 16.40
CA TYR A 297 -18.56 12.64 17.50
C TYR A 297 -17.89 12.43 18.87
N GLU A 298 -17.31 11.26 19.10
CA GLU A 298 -16.56 10.95 20.32
C GLU A 298 -15.32 11.84 20.48
N TRP A 299 -14.63 12.14 19.38
CA TRP A 299 -13.55 13.11 19.35
C TRP A 299 -14.02 14.51 19.76
N GLU A 300 -15.07 15.03 19.11
CA GLU A 300 -15.62 16.35 19.42
C GLU A 300 -16.07 16.45 20.88
N ALA A 301 -16.77 15.43 21.39
CA ALA A 301 -17.19 15.36 22.78
C ALA A 301 -15.99 15.34 23.75
N ALA A 302 -14.91 14.65 23.42
CA ALA A 302 -13.69 14.65 24.22
C ALA A 302 -13.03 16.03 24.25
N LEU A 303 -12.93 16.73 23.11
CA LEU A 303 -12.38 18.09 23.07
C LEU A 303 -13.23 19.08 23.88
N ALA A 304 -14.56 18.96 23.84
CA ALA A 304 -15.44 19.79 24.66
C ALA A 304 -15.17 19.60 26.17
N ARG A 305 -15.01 18.34 26.62
CA ARG A 305 -14.62 18.05 28.02
C ARG A 305 -13.26 18.64 28.39
N LEU A 306 -12.28 18.57 27.48
CA LEU A 306 -10.96 19.14 27.71
C LEU A 306 -11.01 20.67 27.81
N ALA A 307 -11.80 21.33 26.96
CA ALA A 307 -11.99 22.78 26.99
C ALA A 307 -12.65 23.27 28.28
N GLU A 308 -13.55 22.48 28.85
CA GLU A 308 -14.18 22.76 30.15
C GLU A 308 -13.26 22.46 31.35
N SER A 309 -12.22 21.66 31.14
CA SER A 309 -11.25 21.35 32.18
C SER A 309 -10.45 22.61 32.53
N ARG A 310 -10.22 22.86 33.83
CA ARG A 310 -9.40 24.00 34.31
C ARG A 310 -7.88 23.79 34.07
N GLN A 311 -7.52 22.97 33.09
CA GLN A 311 -6.13 22.69 32.72
C GLN A 311 -5.65 23.71 31.69
N ASP A 312 -4.35 23.98 31.71
CA ASP A 312 -3.70 24.88 30.76
C ASP A 312 -3.41 24.11 29.47
N ILE A 313 -4.42 24.04 28.59
CA ILE A 313 -4.34 23.39 27.28
C ILE A 313 -4.09 24.46 26.23
N ASP A 314 -3.14 24.21 25.34
CA ASP A 314 -2.85 25.06 24.19
C ASP A 314 -4.11 25.26 23.32
N PRO A 315 -4.62 26.51 23.20
CA PRO A 315 -5.76 26.81 22.34
C PRO A 315 -5.58 26.34 20.89
N ASP A 316 -4.35 26.40 20.36
CA ASP A 316 -4.09 26.02 18.97
C ASP A 316 -4.20 24.51 18.75
N GLU A 317 -3.86 23.70 19.76
CA GLU A 317 -4.07 22.25 19.72
C GLU A 317 -5.54 21.88 19.81
N LEU A 318 -6.33 22.64 20.57
CA LEU A 318 -7.77 22.43 20.66
C LEU A 318 -8.47 22.77 19.33
N GLU A 319 -8.10 23.88 18.69
CA GLU A 319 -8.62 24.26 17.37
C GLU A 319 -8.21 23.26 16.28
N ARG A 320 -6.94 22.81 16.27
CA ARG A 320 -6.50 21.71 15.37
C ARG A 320 -7.29 20.42 15.63
N GLY A 321 -7.58 20.11 16.89
CA GLY A 321 -8.46 19.00 17.27
C GLY A 321 -9.86 19.13 16.68
N LYS A 322 -10.49 20.31 16.79
CA LYS A 322 -11.83 20.57 16.25
C LYS A 322 -11.84 20.42 14.73
N LEU A 323 -10.88 21.02 14.04
CA LEU A 323 -10.75 20.89 12.59
C LEU A 323 -10.55 19.44 12.16
N GLY A 324 -9.70 18.69 12.87
CA GLY A 324 -9.51 17.25 12.65
C GLY A 324 -10.80 16.43 12.83
N SER A 325 -11.57 16.68 13.89
CA SER A 325 -12.87 16.00 14.11
C SER A 325 -13.89 16.33 13.02
N ARG A 326 -13.84 17.57 12.48
CA ARG A 326 -14.69 17.98 11.37
C ARG A 326 -14.29 17.29 10.07
N LEU A 327 -13.00 17.20 9.77
CA LEU A 327 -12.49 16.47 8.61
C LEU A 327 -12.87 14.98 8.67
N LEU A 328 -12.79 14.37 9.85
CA LEU A 328 -13.22 12.99 10.05
C LEU A 328 -14.74 12.82 9.84
N SER A 329 -15.55 13.80 10.24
CA SER A 329 -16.98 13.82 9.96
C SER A 329 -17.28 13.89 8.46
N LEU A 330 -16.52 14.71 7.72
CA LEU A 330 -16.62 14.84 6.27
C LEU A 330 -16.22 13.53 5.56
N GLU A 331 -15.15 12.85 6.00
CA GLU A 331 -14.80 11.51 5.52
C GLU A 331 -15.91 10.49 5.79
N GLY A 332 -16.56 10.57 6.96
CA GLY A 332 -17.72 9.75 7.28
C GLY A 332 -18.91 9.98 6.34
N LEU A 333 -19.20 11.23 5.97
CA LEU A 333 -20.21 11.56 4.96
C LEU A 333 -19.85 11.03 3.56
N GLN A 334 -18.58 11.13 3.17
CA GLN A 334 -18.09 10.58 1.90
C GLN A 334 -18.25 9.06 1.83
N THR A 335 -17.98 8.35 2.93
CA THR A 335 -18.16 6.89 3.02
C THR A 335 -19.63 6.46 2.83
N GLU A 336 -20.58 7.37 3.08
CA GLU A 336 -22.02 7.17 2.85
C GLU A 336 -22.50 7.64 1.47
N GLY A 337 -21.60 8.11 0.61
CA GLY A 337 -21.95 8.58 -0.73
C GLY A 337 -22.24 10.08 -0.81
N HIS A 338 -22.14 10.85 0.28
CA HIS A 338 -22.44 12.30 0.28
C HIS A 338 -21.28 13.17 -0.25
N TYR A 339 -20.64 12.79 -1.35
CA TYR A 339 -19.45 13.46 -1.87
C TYR A 339 -19.70 14.93 -2.28
N VAL A 340 -20.81 15.19 -2.98
CA VAL A 340 -21.15 16.52 -3.50
C VAL A 340 -21.31 17.56 -2.37
N GLU A 341 -21.89 17.15 -1.25
CA GLU A 341 -22.16 18.03 -0.11
C GLU A 341 -20.87 18.43 0.63
N THR A 342 -19.88 17.54 0.67
CA THR A 342 -18.61 17.78 1.38
C THR A 342 -17.66 18.71 0.64
N GLU A 343 -17.77 18.81 -0.69
CA GLU A 343 -16.75 19.46 -1.52
C GLU A 343 -16.52 20.94 -1.17
N ARG A 344 -17.61 21.70 -0.97
CA ARG A 344 -17.52 23.14 -0.71
C ARG A 344 -16.69 23.43 0.53
N GLU A 345 -16.96 22.68 1.59
CA GLU A 345 -16.29 22.86 2.87
C GLU A 345 -14.84 22.37 2.84
N LEU A 346 -14.59 21.19 2.23
CA LEU A 346 -13.23 20.69 2.04
C LEU A 346 -12.36 21.67 1.23
N ARG A 347 -12.94 22.31 0.21
CA ARG A 347 -12.27 23.34 -0.57
C ARG A 347 -11.97 24.60 0.23
N GLN A 348 -12.84 24.96 1.17
CA GLN A 348 -12.59 26.08 2.06
C GLN A 348 -11.45 25.75 3.02
N ILE A 349 -11.52 24.60 3.70
CA ILE A 349 -10.47 24.14 4.64
C ILE A 349 -9.12 24.00 3.92
N TRP A 350 -9.08 23.41 2.72
CA TRP A 350 -7.85 23.28 1.92
C TRP A 350 -7.16 24.63 1.65
N LYS A 351 -7.92 25.71 1.50
CA LYS A 351 -7.40 27.04 1.20
C LYS A 351 -7.04 27.86 2.44
N GLU A 352 -7.77 27.64 3.54
CA GLU A 352 -7.74 28.50 4.73
C GLU A 352 -7.03 27.86 5.93
N ALA A 353 -6.78 26.54 5.92
CA ALA A 353 -6.09 25.88 7.02
C ALA A 353 -4.64 26.38 7.17
N ASP A 354 -4.29 26.78 8.40
CA ASP A 354 -2.97 27.29 8.75
C ASP A 354 -1.94 26.17 9.04
N ASP A 355 -2.40 24.93 9.22
CA ASP A 355 -1.54 23.78 9.50
C ASP A 355 -1.48 22.77 8.33
N ASP A 356 -0.28 22.24 8.07
CA ASP A 356 -0.01 21.34 6.95
C ASP A 356 -0.79 20.02 7.03
N GLU A 357 -1.09 19.54 8.24
CA GLU A 357 -1.78 18.26 8.45
C GLU A 357 -3.26 18.37 8.04
N SER A 358 -3.99 19.36 8.55
CA SER A 358 -5.38 19.63 8.17
C SER A 358 -5.50 19.96 6.69
N ARG A 359 -4.55 20.74 6.16
CA ARG A 359 -4.48 21.04 4.73
C ARG A 359 -4.31 19.74 3.93
N LEU A 360 -3.31 18.92 4.23
CA LEU A 360 -3.09 17.62 3.57
C LEU A 360 -4.35 16.75 3.57
N VAL A 361 -5.00 16.59 4.73
CA VAL A 361 -6.22 15.77 4.87
C VAL A 361 -7.37 16.36 4.06
N ALA A 362 -7.63 17.67 4.17
CA ALA A 362 -8.71 18.34 3.45
C ALA A 362 -8.53 18.24 1.93
N GLY A 363 -7.32 18.50 1.42
CA GLY A 363 -7.03 18.40 -0.02
C GLY A 363 -7.16 16.97 -0.53
N THR A 364 -6.76 15.98 0.28
CA THR A 364 -6.87 14.56 -0.07
C THR A 364 -8.34 14.11 -0.18
N LEU A 365 -9.18 14.51 0.80
CA LEU A 365 -10.63 14.24 0.76
C LEU A 365 -11.35 15.05 -0.33
N LEU A 366 -10.88 16.27 -0.61
CA LEU A 366 -11.40 17.09 -1.71
C LEU A 366 -11.13 16.44 -3.06
N ALA A 367 -9.91 15.93 -3.27
CA ALA A 367 -9.54 15.22 -4.49
C ALA A 367 -10.38 13.94 -4.66
N GLU A 368 -10.66 13.20 -3.59
CA GLU A 368 -11.58 12.06 -3.64
C GLU A 368 -12.99 12.48 -4.08
N ALA A 369 -13.59 13.48 -3.44
CA ALA A 369 -14.89 14.00 -3.83
C ALA A 369 -14.90 14.42 -5.31
N MET A 370 -13.88 15.16 -5.74
CA MET A 370 -13.77 15.60 -7.13
C MET A 370 -13.67 14.42 -8.10
N ALA A 371 -12.82 13.42 -7.81
CA ALA A 371 -12.67 12.23 -8.64
C ALA A 371 -13.97 11.43 -8.76
N VAL A 372 -14.67 11.20 -7.64
CA VAL A 372 -15.93 10.46 -7.60
C VAL A 372 -17.03 11.21 -8.35
N THR A 373 -17.12 12.53 -8.21
CA THR A 373 -18.10 13.38 -8.90
C THR A 373 -17.66 13.80 -10.31
N GLY A 374 -16.86 12.98 -10.99
CA GLY A 374 -16.55 13.17 -12.42
C GLY A 374 -15.47 14.22 -12.76
N ARG A 375 -14.65 14.66 -11.80
CA ARG A 375 -13.49 15.55 -12.03
C ARG A 375 -12.16 14.91 -11.62
N PRO A 376 -11.82 13.71 -12.12
CA PRO A 376 -10.60 13.01 -11.72
C PRO A 376 -9.31 13.69 -12.20
N VAL A 377 -9.33 14.45 -13.29
CA VAL A 377 -8.12 15.16 -13.77
C VAL A 377 -7.79 16.33 -12.85
N SER A 378 -8.80 17.10 -12.46
CA SER A 378 -8.65 18.17 -11.47
C SER A 378 -8.27 17.62 -10.08
N ALA A 379 -8.77 16.44 -9.70
CA ALA A 379 -8.35 15.75 -8.48
C ALA A 379 -6.87 15.37 -8.48
N ILE A 380 -6.34 14.88 -9.61
CA ILE A 380 -4.91 14.55 -9.78
C ILE A 380 -4.03 15.77 -9.52
N GLN A 381 -4.43 16.97 -9.98
CA GLN A 381 -3.67 18.21 -9.76
C GLN A 381 -3.51 18.51 -8.26
N ILE A 382 -4.60 18.43 -7.50
CA ILE A 382 -4.56 18.62 -6.04
C ILE A 382 -3.66 17.57 -5.38
N LEU A 383 -3.75 16.31 -5.81
CA LEU A 383 -2.94 15.24 -5.23
C LEU A 383 -1.44 15.38 -5.57
N MET A 384 -1.10 15.98 -6.71
CA MET A 384 0.29 16.32 -7.03
C MET A 384 0.83 17.42 -6.11
N GLU A 385 0.04 18.47 -5.85
CA GLU A 385 0.41 19.50 -4.86
C GLU A 385 0.62 18.89 -3.46
N ILE A 386 -0.25 17.95 -3.07
CA ILE A 386 -0.11 17.22 -1.80
C ILE A 386 1.13 16.35 -1.78
N GLN A 387 1.49 15.68 -2.88
CA GLN A 387 2.72 14.89 -2.96
C GLN A 387 3.97 15.76 -2.79
N GLU A 388 3.97 16.98 -3.36
CA GLU A 388 5.06 17.95 -3.14
C GLU A 388 5.12 18.41 -1.68
N MET A 389 3.97 18.69 -1.06
CA MET A 389 3.91 18.99 0.38
C MET A 389 4.47 17.82 1.22
N VAL A 390 4.07 16.58 0.92
CA VAL A 390 4.55 15.38 1.61
C VAL A 390 6.06 15.20 1.44
N ALA A 391 6.60 15.44 0.25
CA ALA A 391 8.03 15.34 -0.02
C ALA A 391 8.85 16.43 0.71
N ALA A 392 8.26 17.60 0.95
CA ALA A 392 8.85 18.66 1.76
C ALA A 392 8.62 18.47 3.27
N SER A 393 7.69 17.58 3.64
CA SER A 393 7.35 17.29 5.03
C SER A 393 8.37 16.37 5.68
N GLY A 394 8.56 16.51 6.99
CA GLY A 394 9.31 15.53 7.79
C GLY A 394 8.59 14.17 7.88
N ASP A 395 8.99 13.36 8.86
CA ASP A 395 8.46 12.01 9.07
C ASP A 395 6.96 11.93 9.34
N TRP A 396 6.35 12.99 9.88
CA TRP A 396 4.94 13.01 10.28
C TRP A 396 3.98 12.64 9.15
N SER A 397 4.30 13.01 7.89
CA SER A 397 3.43 12.79 6.72
C SER A 397 3.31 11.31 6.35
N LEU A 398 4.26 10.48 6.76
CA LEU A 398 4.30 9.04 6.48
C LEU A 398 3.06 8.30 6.99
N GLN A 399 2.45 8.79 8.08
CA GLN A 399 1.21 8.20 8.62
C GLN A 399 0.02 8.35 7.65
N TYR A 400 0.07 9.30 6.72
CA TYR A 400 -0.96 9.57 5.71
C TYR A 400 -0.65 8.96 4.34
N ALA A 401 0.53 8.34 4.16
CA ALA A 401 0.98 7.86 2.85
C ALA A 401 -0.02 6.90 2.19
N GLY A 402 -0.60 5.97 2.97
CA GLY A 402 -1.62 5.04 2.47
C GLY A 402 -2.93 5.74 2.06
N MET A 403 -3.32 6.80 2.77
CA MET A 403 -4.52 7.58 2.52
C MET A 403 -4.42 8.34 1.19
N VAL A 404 -3.30 9.05 0.99
CA VAL A 404 -2.99 9.81 -0.23
C VAL A 404 -2.85 8.87 -1.43
N MET A 405 -2.10 7.78 -1.26
CA MET A 405 -1.86 6.79 -2.30
C MET A 405 -3.15 6.16 -2.84
N ARG A 406 -4.05 5.72 -1.96
CA ARG A 406 -5.34 5.12 -2.35
C ARG A 406 -6.14 6.07 -3.26
N ARG A 407 -6.20 7.34 -2.90
CA ARG A 407 -6.98 8.36 -3.62
C ARG A 407 -6.30 8.79 -4.92
N TYR A 408 -4.97 8.79 -4.95
CA TYR A 408 -4.21 8.98 -6.19
C TYR A 408 -4.44 7.85 -7.19
N ILE A 409 -4.42 6.60 -6.72
CA ILE A 409 -4.76 5.43 -7.55
C ILE A 409 -6.19 5.56 -8.09
N LEU A 410 -7.17 5.87 -7.23
CA LEU A 410 -8.57 6.06 -7.62
C LEU A 410 -8.70 7.15 -8.71
N ALA A 411 -8.11 8.33 -8.51
CA ALA A 411 -8.20 9.44 -9.45
C ALA A 411 -7.56 9.10 -10.81
N LEU A 412 -6.38 8.47 -10.80
CA LEU A 412 -5.72 8.00 -12.03
C LEU A 412 -6.55 6.94 -12.77
N GLN A 413 -7.16 5.99 -12.05
CA GLN A 413 -8.03 4.98 -12.64
C GLN A 413 -9.28 5.61 -13.28
N GLN A 414 -9.94 6.54 -12.58
CA GLN A 414 -11.12 7.23 -13.09
C GLN A 414 -10.80 8.15 -14.28
N ALA A 415 -9.66 8.83 -14.26
CA ALA A 415 -9.21 9.66 -15.38
C ALA A 415 -8.79 8.83 -16.62
N GLY A 416 -8.48 7.53 -16.46
CA GLY A 416 -7.88 6.71 -17.51
C GLY A 416 -6.40 7.01 -17.74
N GLU A 417 -5.69 7.42 -16.68
CA GLU A 417 -4.24 7.71 -16.67
C GLU A 417 -3.40 6.47 -16.34
N PHE A 418 -3.65 5.37 -17.05
CA PHE A 418 -3.07 4.06 -16.74
C PHE A 418 -1.54 4.02 -16.84
N GLY A 419 -0.92 4.72 -17.80
CA GLY A 419 0.54 4.76 -17.92
C GLY A 419 1.23 5.52 -16.76
N VAL A 420 0.58 6.59 -16.27
CA VAL A 420 1.05 7.32 -15.08
C VAL A 420 0.92 6.44 -13.85
N LEU A 421 -0.20 5.73 -13.71
CA LEU A 421 -0.43 4.79 -12.62
C LEU A 421 0.61 3.67 -12.57
N GLU A 422 0.94 3.05 -13.71
CA GLU A 422 1.99 2.02 -13.75
C GLU A 422 3.36 2.54 -13.31
N THR A 423 3.72 3.74 -13.76
CA THR A 423 4.98 4.39 -13.37
C THR A 423 5.00 4.65 -11.87
N PHE A 424 3.90 5.16 -11.32
CA PHE A 424 3.73 5.39 -9.89
C PHE A 424 3.86 4.09 -9.08
N LEU A 425 3.15 3.02 -9.47
CA LEU A 425 3.19 1.72 -8.78
C LEU A 425 4.61 1.13 -8.78
N LYS A 426 5.31 1.21 -9.92
CA LYS A 426 6.69 0.72 -10.04
C LYS A 426 7.66 1.48 -9.13
N ASN A 427 7.57 2.81 -9.08
CA ASN A 427 8.45 3.63 -8.26
C ASN A 427 8.20 3.43 -6.75
N HIS A 428 6.95 3.23 -6.35
CA HIS A 428 6.60 3.06 -4.94
C HIS A 428 7.23 1.79 -4.33
N VAL A 429 7.30 0.69 -5.10
CA VAL A 429 7.89 -0.58 -4.65
C VAL A 429 9.36 -0.42 -4.24
N SER A 430 10.12 0.42 -4.94
CA SER A 430 11.54 0.61 -4.63
C SER A 430 11.79 1.52 -3.42
N GLN A 431 10.85 2.40 -3.06
CA GLN A 431 11.09 3.45 -2.05
C GLN A 431 10.67 3.07 -0.63
N ALA A 432 9.68 2.19 -0.45
CA ALA A 432 9.09 1.90 0.87
C ALA A 432 8.88 0.40 1.14
N PRO A 433 9.94 -0.44 1.17
CA PRO A 433 9.80 -1.90 1.18
C PRO A 433 9.01 -2.46 2.37
N ASN A 434 9.15 -1.91 3.58
CA ASN A 434 8.40 -2.40 4.75
C ASN A 434 6.89 -2.17 4.65
N SER A 435 6.46 -1.07 4.01
CA SER A 435 5.02 -0.82 3.81
C SER A 435 4.40 -1.89 2.90
N LEU A 436 5.17 -2.44 1.95
CA LEU A 436 4.71 -3.44 0.99
C LEU A 436 4.29 -4.77 1.63
N ILE A 437 4.78 -5.08 2.83
CA ILE A 437 4.31 -6.25 3.61
C ILE A 437 2.80 -6.08 3.90
N TYR A 438 2.37 -4.84 4.15
CA TYR A 438 1.02 -4.54 4.61
C TYR A 438 0.11 -3.98 3.50
N SER A 439 0.64 -3.16 2.60
CA SER A 439 -0.09 -2.49 1.51
C SER A 439 0.14 -3.11 0.12
N GLY A 440 1.06 -4.08 0.00
CA GLY A 440 1.44 -4.64 -1.30
C GLY A 440 0.27 -5.28 -2.06
N GLY A 441 -0.71 -5.83 -1.35
CA GLY A 441 -1.92 -6.40 -1.96
C GLY A 441 -2.77 -5.35 -2.69
N MET A 442 -2.93 -4.15 -2.12
CA MET A 442 -3.63 -3.03 -2.75
C MET A 442 -2.92 -2.59 -4.03
N LEU A 443 -1.59 -2.49 -4.01
CA LEU A 443 -0.80 -2.11 -5.18
C LEU A 443 -0.92 -3.14 -6.31
N HIS A 444 -0.92 -4.43 -5.96
CA HIS A 444 -1.13 -5.51 -6.94
C HIS A 444 -2.55 -5.53 -7.48
N LEU A 445 -3.56 -5.21 -6.66
CA LEU A 445 -4.93 -5.01 -7.12
C LEU A 445 -5.00 -3.85 -8.13
N ALA A 446 -4.41 -2.70 -7.82
CA ALA A 446 -4.38 -1.54 -8.71
C ALA A 446 -3.73 -1.88 -10.06
N ALA A 447 -2.59 -2.57 -10.04
CA ALA A 447 -1.91 -3.05 -11.24
C ALA A 447 -2.73 -4.09 -12.02
N GLY A 448 -3.44 -4.99 -11.34
CA GLY A 448 -4.33 -5.97 -11.97
C GLY A 448 -5.56 -5.33 -12.60
N MET A 449 -6.09 -4.27 -11.99
CA MET A 449 -7.18 -3.48 -12.55
C MET A 449 -6.75 -2.73 -13.81
N VAL A 450 -5.51 -2.25 -13.90
CA VAL A 450 -4.96 -1.68 -15.15
C VAL A 450 -4.93 -2.73 -16.26
N ASP A 451 -4.38 -3.91 -16.00
CA ASP A 451 -4.34 -5.00 -17.00
C ASP A 451 -5.77 -5.40 -17.43
N LEU A 452 -6.71 -5.45 -16.48
CA LEU A 452 -8.11 -5.76 -16.74
C LEU A 452 -8.76 -4.72 -17.68
N ARG A 453 -8.48 -3.43 -17.47
CA ARG A 453 -8.97 -2.34 -18.33
C ARG A 453 -8.38 -2.39 -19.73
N ARG A 454 -7.10 -2.74 -19.85
CA ARG A 454 -6.44 -3.00 -21.14
C ARG A 454 -7.00 -4.23 -21.85
N GLY A 455 -7.55 -5.18 -21.11
CA GLY A 455 -8.01 -6.44 -21.68
C GLY A 455 -6.91 -7.47 -21.83
N ASP A 456 -5.76 -7.26 -21.18
CA ASP A 456 -4.66 -8.22 -21.08
C ASP A 456 -5.01 -9.31 -20.07
N LEU A 457 -6.14 -10.01 -20.27
CA LEU A 457 -6.75 -10.89 -19.29
C LEU A 457 -5.83 -12.06 -18.88
N GLY A 458 -4.96 -12.50 -19.80
CA GLY A 458 -3.93 -13.50 -19.54
C GLY A 458 -2.88 -13.06 -18.52
N VAL A 459 -2.65 -11.75 -18.36
CA VAL A 459 -1.77 -11.15 -17.34
C VAL A 459 -2.59 -10.71 -16.13
N ALA A 460 -3.77 -10.12 -16.36
CA ALA A 460 -4.65 -9.60 -15.32
C ALA A 460 -5.07 -10.70 -14.33
N LEU A 461 -5.53 -11.87 -14.81
CA LEU A 461 -6.01 -12.92 -13.92
C LEU A 461 -4.90 -13.46 -13.00
N PRO A 462 -3.71 -13.88 -13.48
CA PRO A 462 -2.62 -14.26 -12.58
C PRO A 462 -2.24 -13.16 -11.56
N ARG A 463 -2.18 -11.89 -11.99
CA ARG A 463 -1.86 -10.77 -11.10
C ARG A 463 -2.95 -10.55 -10.04
N LEU A 464 -4.22 -10.63 -10.41
CA LEU A 464 -5.35 -10.53 -9.48
C LEU A 464 -5.38 -11.72 -8.51
N ARG A 465 -5.04 -12.94 -8.96
CA ARG A 465 -4.89 -14.11 -8.07
C ARG A 465 -3.78 -13.90 -7.04
N GLN A 466 -2.67 -13.27 -7.45
CA GLN A 466 -1.61 -12.87 -6.52
C GLN A 466 -2.12 -11.81 -5.57
N ALA A 467 -2.79 -10.74 -6.04
CA ALA A 467 -3.38 -9.72 -5.18
C ALA A 467 -4.30 -10.33 -4.10
N VAL A 468 -5.17 -11.29 -4.47
CA VAL A 468 -6.00 -12.04 -3.52
C VAL A 468 -5.16 -12.79 -2.49
N SER A 469 -4.08 -13.49 -2.90
CA SER A 469 -3.15 -14.12 -1.94
C SER A 469 -2.58 -13.12 -0.96
N MET A 470 -2.18 -11.93 -1.44
CA MET A 470 -1.57 -10.91 -0.59
C MET A 470 -2.55 -10.31 0.40
N LEU A 471 -3.76 -10.00 -0.05
CA LEU A 471 -4.80 -9.41 0.79
C LEU A 471 -5.28 -10.40 1.86
N ARG A 472 -5.25 -11.72 1.59
CA ARG A 472 -5.48 -12.73 2.64
C ARG A 472 -4.43 -12.73 3.74
N VAL A 473 -3.23 -12.24 3.47
CA VAL A 473 -2.16 -12.09 4.46
C VAL A 473 -2.31 -10.76 5.20
N SER A 474 -2.48 -9.66 4.47
CA SER A 474 -2.73 -8.32 5.03
C SER A 474 -3.63 -7.51 4.10
N ASP A 475 -4.79 -7.10 4.62
CA ASP A 475 -5.79 -6.32 3.88
C ASP A 475 -6.13 -4.99 4.56
N MET A 476 -5.15 -4.13 4.83
CA MET A 476 -5.33 -2.93 5.67
C MET A 476 -6.53 -2.04 5.32
N GLY A 477 -6.96 -2.02 4.05
CA GLY A 477 -8.06 -1.19 3.58
C GLY A 477 -9.29 -1.94 3.07
N SER A 478 -9.47 -3.22 3.43
CA SER A 478 -10.64 -4.02 3.04
C SER A 478 -10.82 -4.18 1.51
N ASP A 479 -9.72 -4.31 0.78
CA ASP A 479 -9.64 -4.45 -0.67
C ASP A 479 -9.85 -5.91 -1.15
N LEU A 480 -9.88 -6.90 -0.24
CA LEU A 480 -10.01 -8.31 -0.62
C LEU A 480 -11.28 -8.62 -1.45
N PRO A 481 -12.49 -8.12 -1.13
CA PRO A 481 -13.68 -8.34 -1.95
C PRO A 481 -13.53 -7.81 -3.38
N ASP A 482 -12.86 -6.67 -3.54
CA ASP A 482 -12.62 -6.03 -4.83
C ASP A 482 -11.67 -6.87 -5.69
N ALA A 483 -10.59 -7.38 -5.10
CA ALA A 483 -9.66 -8.29 -5.78
C ALA A 483 -10.33 -9.61 -6.18
N VAL A 484 -11.13 -10.20 -5.28
CA VAL A 484 -11.86 -11.45 -5.56
C VAL A 484 -12.90 -11.24 -6.67
N ALA A 485 -13.66 -10.14 -6.64
CA ALA A 485 -14.63 -9.82 -7.69
C ALA A 485 -13.96 -9.59 -9.04
N ALA A 486 -12.86 -8.84 -9.08
CA ALA A 486 -12.08 -8.62 -10.31
C ALA A 486 -11.50 -9.93 -10.86
N ALA A 487 -10.99 -10.82 -10.00
CA ALA A 487 -10.51 -12.15 -10.41
C ALA A 487 -11.63 -13.03 -10.97
N ALA A 488 -12.80 -13.05 -10.31
CA ALA A 488 -13.99 -13.77 -10.79
C ALA A 488 -14.41 -13.25 -12.17
N TYR A 489 -14.41 -11.94 -12.33
CA TYR A 489 -14.75 -11.29 -13.59
C TYR A 489 -13.75 -11.63 -14.71
N ALA A 490 -12.45 -11.46 -14.49
CA ALA A 490 -11.43 -11.82 -15.47
C ALA A 490 -11.53 -13.31 -15.88
N ALA A 491 -11.73 -14.21 -14.91
CA ALA A 491 -11.91 -15.63 -15.16
C ALA A 491 -13.18 -15.93 -15.98
N SER A 492 -14.28 -15.19 -15.74
CA SER A 492 -15.52 -15.36 -16.49
C SER A 492 -15.35 -14.97 -17.96
N ILE A 493 -14.64 -13.87 -18.26
CA ILE A 493 -14.37 -13.45 -19.64
C ILE A 493 -13.47 -14.45 -20.37
N LEU A 494 -12.47 -15.01 -19.66
CA LEU A 494 -11.62 -16.10 -20.15
C LEU A 494 -12.32 -17.47 -20.20
N LYS A 495 -13.61 -17.56 -19.87
CA LYS A 495 -14.40 -18.80 -19.84
C LYS A 495 -13.83 -19.89 -18.91
N ARG A 496 -13.08 -19.49 -17.88
CA ARG A 496 -12.55 -20.38 -16.83
C ARG A 496 -13.60 -20.58 -15.75
N ARG A 497 -14.64 -21.36 -16.08
CA ARG A 497 -15.88 -21.49 -15.29
C ARG A 497 -15.65 -21.86 -13.82
N GLU A 498 -14.79 -22.84 -13.55
CA GLU A 498 -14.50 -23.29 -12.18
C GLU A 498 -13.79 -22.21 -11.35
N THR A 499 -12.82 -21.52 -11.96
CA THR A 499 -12.12 -20.39 -11.33
C THR A 499 -13.06 -19.22 -11.04
N ALA A 500 -13.91 -18.86 -12.01
CA ALA A 500 -14.90 -17.80 -11.84
C ALA A 500 -15.90 -18.12 -10.72
N MET A 501 -16.36 -19.38 -10.63
CA MET A 501 -17.28 -19.83 -9.58
C MET A 501 -16.62 -19.83 -8.20
N THR A 502 -15.36 -20.27 -8.11
CA THR A 502 -14.58 -20.28 -6.85
C THR A 502 -14.50 -18.88 -6.25
N TYR A 503 -14.06 -17.90 -7.04
CA TYR A 503 -13.96 -16.51 -6.58
C TYR A 503 -15.33 -15.86 -6.34
N SER A 504 -16.36 -16.18 -7.13
CA SER A 504 -17.72 -15.68 -6.88
C SER A 504 -18.28 -16.15 -5.53
N ASN A 505 -18.04 -17.41 -5.15
CA ASN A 505 -18.47 -17.96 -3.87
C ASN A 505 -17.71 -17.34 -2.68
N GLU A 506 -16.42 -17.08 -2.85
CA GLU A 506 -15.60 -16.38 -1.85
C GLU A 506 -16.10 -14.94 -1.66
N TYR A 507 -16.36 -14.22 -2.75
CA TYR A 507 -16.94 -12.88 -2.69
C TYR A 507 -18.25 -12.85 -1.89
N ASP A 508 -19.17 -13.79 -2.16
CA ASP A 508 -20.43 -13.87 -1.42
C ASP A 508 -20.24 -14.19 0.06
N THR A 509 -19.18 -14.91 0.41
CA THR A 509 -18.83 -15.19 1.81
C THR A 509 -18.36 -13.92 2.51
N LEU A 510 -17.46 -13.16 1.89
CA LEU A 510 -16.96 -11.89 2.43
C LEU A 510 -18.09 -10.86 2.62
N VAL A 511 -19.00 -10.75 1.65
CA VAL A 511 -20.15 -9.85 1.75
C VAL A 511 -21.10 -10.29 2.89
N ARG A 512 -21.34 -11.60 3.06
CA ARG A 512 -22.15 -12.11 4.19
C ARG A 512 -21.50 -11.87 5.55
N GLU A 513 -20.18 -11.82 5.60
CA GLU A 513 -19.39 -11.49 6.80
C GLU A 513 -19.37 -9.99 7.10
N GLY A 514 -20.03 -9.16 6.29
CA GLY A 514 -20.20 -7.73 6.54
C GLY A 514 -19.09 -6.86 5.94
N VAL A 515 -18.28 -7.40 5.03
CA VAL A 515 -17.30 -6.60 4.28
C VAL A 515 -18.00 -5.89 3.13
N HIS A 516 -17.78 -4.58 2.98
CA HIS A 516 -18.45 -3.74 1.99
C HIS A 516 -17.58 -3.53 0.74
N PRO A 517 -17.88 -4.19 -0.40
CA PRO A 517 -17.14 -4.02 -1.65
C PRO A 517 -17.53 -2.71 -2.36
N SER A 518 -16.61 -2.19 -3.18
CA SER A 518 -16.92 -1.05 -4.05
C SER A 518 -18.06 -1.34 -5.04
N LEU A 519 -18.69 -0.28 -5.56
CA LEU A 519 -19.73 -0.40 -6.59
C LEU A 519 -19.22 -1.12 -7.85
N LEU A 520 -17.96 -0.87 -8.25
CA LEU A 520 -17.34 -1.53 -9.39
C LEU A 520 -17.11 -3.03 -9.11
N ALA A 521 -16.65 -3.40 -7.91
CA ALA A 521 -16.52 -4.80 -7.52
C ALA A 521 -17.87 -5.52 -7.52
N GLN A 522 -18.94 -4.88 -7.05
CA GLN A 522 -20.30 -5.42 -7.16
C GLN A 522 -20.72 -5.64 -8.62
N GLY A 523 -20.34 -4.72 -9.52
CA GLY A 523 -20.57 -4.87 -10.96
C GLY A 523 -19.79 -6.03 -11.58
N HIS A 524 -18.50 -6.15 -11.26
CA HIS A 524 -17.66 -7.28 -11.67
C HIS A 524 -18.24 -8.62 -11.23
N ALA A 525 -18.69 -8.71 -9.96
CA ALA A 525 -19.31 -9.92 -9.42
C ALA A 525 -20.66 -10.23 -10.08
N ALA A 526 -21.44 -9.22 -10.49
CA ALA A 526 -22.68 -9.42 -11.24
C ALA A 526 -22.42 -10.01 -12.63
N VAL A 527 -21.42 -9.48 -13.36
CA VAL A 527 -21.04 -10.01 -14.69
C VAL A 527 -20.45 -11.42 -14.57
N ALA A 528 -19.57 -11.67 -13.59
CA ALA A 528 -18.95 -12.97 -13.38
C ALA A 528 -19.97 -14.11 -13.19
N ARG A 529 -21.16 -13.78 -12.67
CA ARG A 529 -22.25 -14.73 -12.42
C ARG A 529 -23.26 -14.84 -13.54
N ALA A 530 -23.19 -14.00 -14.57
CA ALA A 530 -24.22 -13.91 -15.61
C ALA A 530 -24.51 -15.26 -16.30
N GLU A 531 -23.50 -16.13 -16.49
CA GLU A 531 -23.70 -17.47 -17.05
C GLU A 531 -24.55 -18.41 -16.18
N HIS A 532 -24.58 -18.17 -14.86
CA HIS A 532 -25.27 -19.01 -13.89
C HIS A 532 -26.64 -18.43 -13.51
N THR A 533 -26.72 -17.10 -13.32
CA THR A 533 -27.94 -16.40 -12.89
C THR A 533 -28.79 -15.88 -14.04
N GLY A 534 -28.25 -15.89 -15.26
CA GLY A 534 -28.87 -15.36 -16.47
C GLY A 534 -28.48 -13.90 -16.74
N THR A 535 -28.23 -13.59 -18.02
CA THR A 535 -27.80 -12.25 -18.47
C THR A 535 -28.77 -11.15 -18.05
N GLN A 536 -30.08 -11.38 -18.14
CA GLN A 536 -31.08 -10.38 -17.76
C GLN A 536 -31.04 -10.06 -16.26
N THR A 537 -30.84 -11.08 -15.42
CA THR A 537 -30.68 -10.92 -13.96
C THR A 537 -29.44 -10.08 -13.65
N ALA A 538 -28.33 -10.33 -14.35
CA ALA A 538 -27.10 -9.55 -14.21
C ALA A 538 -27.29 -8.10 -14.66
N ILE A 539 -27.95 -7.86 -15.80
CA ILE A 539 -28.29 -6.51 -16.27
C ILE A 539 -29.16 -5.77 -15.26
N SER A 540 -30.22 -6.39 -14.73
CA SER A 540 -31.08 -5.77 -13.71
C SER A 540 -30.28 -5.41 -12.44
N ARG A 541 -29.34 -6.26 -12.02
CA ARG A 541 -28.44 -5.94 -10.89
C ARG A 541 -27.53 -4.76 -11.21
N LEU A 542 -26.91 -4.73 -12.39
CA LEU A 542 -26.06 -3.61 -12.82
C LEU A 542 -26.85 -2.30 -12.91
N MET A 543 -28.07 -2.32 -13.42
CA MET A 543 -28.93 -1.13 -13.47
C MET A 543 -29.25 -0.60 -12.06
N SER A 544 -29.56 -1.48 -11.12
CA SER A 544 -29.73 -1.08 -9.71
C SER A 544 -28.45 -0.47 -9.11
N LEU A 545 -27.26 -0.97 -9.48
CA LEU A 545 -25.99 -0.38 -9.04
C LEU A 545 -25.74 0.99 -9.70
N ALA A 546 -26.10 1.16 -10.98
CA ALA A 546 -26.02 2.44 -11.65
C ALA A 546 -26.99 3.47 -11.04
N ASP A 547 -28.18 3.04 -10.62
CA ASP A 547 -29.13 3.90 -9.89
C ASP A 547 -28.58 4.33 -8.53
N SER A 548 -27.92 3.42 -7.79
CA SER A 548 -27.20 3.78 -6.55
C SER A 548 -26.07 4.76 -6.83
N ALA A 549 -25.21 4.49 -7.83
CA ALA A 549 -24.12 5.39 -8.19
C ALA A 549 -24.63 6.80 -8.56
N ALA A 550 -25.74 6.89 -9.30
CA ALA A 550 -26.37 8.16 -9.64
C ALA A 550 -26.93 8.89 -8.41
N ALA A 551 -27.55 8.16 -7.47
CA ALA A 551 -28.05 8.73 -6.21
C ALA A 551 -26.92 9.31 -5.35
N ASP A 552 -25.76 8.65 -5.34
CA ASP A 552 -24.57 9.06 -4.60
C ASP A 552 -23.72 10.12 -5.34
N GLY A 553 -24.11 10.48 -6.57
CA GLY A 553 -23.31 11.36 -7.44
C GLY A 553 -21.95 10.77 -7.87
N ALA A 554 -21.80 9.44 -7.76
CA ALA A 554 -20.60 8.69 -8.11
C ALA A 554 -20.49 8.46 -9.63
N ILE A 555 -20.29 9.55 -10.36
CA ILE A 555 -20.25 9.62 -11.84
C ILE A 555 -19.28 8.59 -12.44
N GLY A 556 -18.08 8.46 -11.88
CA GLY A 556 -17.08 7.51 -12.39
C GLY A 556 -17.54 6.05 -12.28
N ALA A 557 -18.11 5.69 -11.13
CA ALA A 557 -18.67 4.35 -10.92
C ALA A 557 -19.89 4.10 -11.82
N GLU A 558 -20.76 5.09 -12.01
CA GLU A 558 -21.90 4.99 -12.92
C GLU A 558 -21.45 4.70 -14.36
N ILE A 559 -20.46 5.45 -14.88
CA ILE A 559 -19.88 5.21 -16.21
C ILE A 559 -19.38 3.78 -16.33
N ASP A 560 -18.61 3.32 -15.34
CA ASP A 560 -18.06 1.96 -15.35
C ASP A 560 -19.13 0.88 -15.36
N ILE A 561 -20.17 1.03 -14.53
CA ILE A 561 -21.28 0.07 -14.44
C ILE A 561 -22.09 0.05 -15.74
N LEU A 562 -22.37 1.21 -16.35
CA LEU A 562 -23.08 1.28 -17.63
C LEU A 562 -22.26 0.64 -18.75
N MET A 563 -20.93 0.77 -18.73
CA MET A 563 -20.05 0.04 -19.66
C MET A 563 -20.11 -1.48 -19.45
N LEU A 564 -20.30 -1.98 -18.22
CA LEU A 564 -20.57 -3.40 -17.96
C LEU A 564 -21.94 -3.85 -18.50
N VAL A 565 -22.97 -3.01 -18.44
CA VAL A 565 -24.28 -3.29 -19.06
C VAL A 565 -24.15 -3.42 -20.58
N LEU A 566 -23.41 -2.50 -21.21
CA LEU A 566 -23.10 -2.58 -22.64
C LEU A 566 -22.37 -3.87 -22.98
N ARG A 567 -21.42 -4.33 -22.15
CA ARG A 567 -20.71 -5.60 -22.38
C ARG A 567 -21.65 -6.81 -22.36
N LEU A 568 -22.62 -6.84 -21.46
CA LEU A 568 -23.66 -7.88 -21.45
C LEU A 568 -24.60 -7.80 -22.66
N GLY A 569 -24.48 -6.73 -23.46
CA GLY A 569 -25.09 -6.62 -24.78
C GLY A 569 -26.35 -5.78 -24.82
N ASP A 570 -26.67 -5.01 -23.77
CA ASP A 570 -27.86 -4.17 -23.72
C ASP A 570 -27.53 -2.70 -24.08
N PRO A 571 -27.88 -2.24 -25.29
CA PRO A 571 -27.60 -0.87 -25.73
C PRO A 571 -28.59 0.18 -25.18
N SER A 572 -29.60 -0.22 -24.40
CA SER A 572 -30.63 0.70 -23.88
C SER A 572 -30.06 1.82 -23.01
N VAL A 573 -28.90 1.60 -22.40
CA VAL A 573 -28.19 2.55 -21.55
C VAL A 573 -27.47 3.67 -22.33
N ALA A 574 -27.39 3.60 -23.67
CA ALA A 574 -26.57 4.51 -24.47
C ALA A 574 -26.84 6.00 -24.20
N ARG A 575 -28.11 6.41 -24.10
CA ARG A 575 -28.47 7.82 -23.81
C ARG A 575 -28.07 8.25 -22.39
N ARG A 576 -28.23 7.35 -21.42
CA ARG A 576 -27.82 7.61 -20.03
C ARG A 576 -26.30 7.73 -19.94
N LEU A 577 -25.57 6.86 -20.64
CA LEU A 577 -24.11 6.90 -20.74
C LEU A 577 -23.62 8.24 -21.32
N VAL A 578 -24.26 8.73 -22.38
CA VAL A 578 -23.95 10.07 -22.94
C VAL A 578 -24.16 11.16 -21.89
N ALA A 579 -25.30 11.15 -21.20
CA ALA A 579 -25.64 12.18 -20.23
C ALA A 579 -24.64 12.25 -19.07
N VAL A 580 -24.23 11.10 -18.52
CA VAL A 580 -23.26 11.05 -17.40
C VAL A 580 -21.83 11.37 -17.86
N ALA A 581 -21.43 10.92 -19.06
CA ALA A 581 -20.07 11.11 -19.53
C ALA A 581 -19.78 12.53 -20.05
N GLN A 582 -20.78 13.27 -20.53
CA GLN A 582 -20.60 14.59 -21.16
C GLN A 582 -19.99 15.66 -20.23
N GLY A 583 -20.21 15.54 -18.92
CA GLY A 583 -19.70 16.49 -17.91
C GLY A 583 -18.49 15.99 -17.12
N SER A 584 -17.97 14.81 -17.44
CA SER A 584 -16.88 14.18 -16.70
C SER A 584 -15.54 14.40 -17.38
N GLU A 585 -14.50 14.63 -16.58
CA GLU A 585 -13.13 14.79 -17.05
C GLU A 585 -12.46 13.43 -17.32
N GLY A 586 -11.49 13.41 -18.23
CA GLY A 586 -10.57 12.29 -18.44
C GLY A 586 -10.93 11.37 -19.59
N ARG A 587 -9.94 10.57 -20.01
CA ARG A 587 -10.01 9.70 -21.19
C ARG A 587 -11.07 8.61 -21.07
N THR A 588 -11.31 8.11 -19.86
CA THR A 588 -12.37 7.12 -19.60
C THR A 588 -13.75 7.68 -19.96
N ALA A 589 -14.05 8.91 -19.53
CA ALA A 589 -15.31 9.59 -19.83
C ALA A 589 -15.43 9.94 -21.32
N GLU A 590 -14.37 10.45 -21.93
CA GLU A 590 -14.34 10.78 -23.37
C GLU A 590 -14.63 9.55 -24.25
N PHE A 591 -14.04 8.41 -23.90
CA PHE A 591 -14.29 7.15 -24.60
C PHE A 591 -15.73 6.66 -24.40
N ALA A 592 -16.23 6.68 -23.15
CA ALA A 592 -17.61 6.30 -22.83
C ALA A 592 -18.64 7.18 -23.56
N LEU A 593 -18.41 8.49 -23.62
CA LEU A 593 -19.23 9.44 -24.37
C LEU A 593 -19.27 9.08 -25.86
N SER A 594 -18.10 8.80 -26.45
CA SER A 594 -17.99 8.43 -27.87
C SER A 594 -18.75 7.14 -28.19
N VAL A 595 -18.65 6.12 -27.33
CA VAL A 595 -19.38 4.85 -27.45
C VAL A 595 -20.89 5.09 -27.30
N GLY A 596 -21.31 5.85 -26.28
CA GLY A 596 -22.70 6.19 -26.03
C GLY A 596 -23.34 6.93 -27.22
N LEU A 597 -22.65 7.91 -27.80
CA LEU A 597 -23.11 8.65 -28.98
C LEU A 597 -23.25 7.74 -30.20
N ALA A 598 -22.27 6.87 -30.45
CA ALA A 598 -22.33 5.95 -31.59
C ALA A 598 -23.51 4.97 -31.44
N LEU A 599 -23.74 4.42 -30.25
CA LEU A 599 -24.87 3.55 -29.97
C LEU A 599 -26.22 4.27 -30.07
N ALA A 600 -26.32 5.50 -29.55
CA ALA A 600 -27.55 6.30 -29.59
C ALA A 600 -27.99 6.61 -31.04
N HIS A 601 -27.03 6.85 -31.93
CA HIS A 601 -27.26 7.06 -33.37
C HIS A 601 -27.33 5.75 -34.17
N LYS A 602 -27.12 4.60 -33.52
CA LYS A 602 -26.97 3.28 -34.15
C LYS A 602 -25.92 3.32 -35.27
N ASP A 603 -24.80 3.99 -35.05
CA ASP A 603 -23.73 4.18 -36.02
C ASP A 603 -22.68 3.06 -35.92
N ALA A 604 -22.80 2.07 -36.80
CA ALA A 604 -21.88 0.93 -36.83
C ALA A 604 -20.47 1.31 -37.32
N ASP A 605 -20.36 2.28 -38.23
CA ASP A 605 -19.08 2.75 -38.76
C ASP A 605 -18.26 3.39 -37.65
N ARG A 606 -18.90 4.26 -36.88
CA ARG A 606 -18.25 4.90 -35.73
C ARG A 606 -17.81 3.91 -34.67
N LEU A 607 -18.59 2.85 -34.40
CA LEU A 607 -18.20 1.80 -33.46
C LEU A 607 -17.01 0.96 -33.97
N ILE A 608 -16.90 0.74 -35.29
CA ILE A 608 -15.72 0.08 -35.89
C ILE A 608 -14.48 0.97 -35.71
N GLU A 609 -14.58 2.28 -35.97
CA GLU A 609 -13.48 3.22 -35.73
C GLU A 609 -13.05 3.25 -34.27
N LEU A 610 -14.00 3.29 -33.33
CA LEU A 610 -13.71 3.24 -31.89
C LEU A 610 -13.08 1.90 -31.49
N SER A 611 -13.49 0.79 -32.10
CA SER A 611 -12.84 -0.52 -31.90
C SER A 611 -11.37 -0.49 -32.34
N ASP A 612 -11.10 0.11 -33.49
CA ASP A 612 -9.73 0.20 -34.01
C ASP A 612 -8.85 1.17 -33.22
N SER A 613 -9.40 2.30 -32.75
CA SER A 613 -8.68 3.22 -31.86
C SER A 613 -8.37 2.57 -30.52
N ALA A 614 -9.37 1.97 -29.86
CA ALA A 614 -9.20 1.33 -28.56
C ALA A 614 -8.10 0.25 -28.60
N ALA A 615 -8.04 -0.55 -29.66
CA ALA A 615 -6.99 -1.55 -29.79
C ALA A 615 -5.59 -0.97 -30.05
N LYS A 616 -5.48 0.16 -30.76
CA LYS A 616 -4.19 0.86 -30.90
C LYS A 616 -3.68 1.37 -29.56
N ASP A 617 -4.60 1.76 -28.68
CA ASP A 617 -4.30 2.24 -27.33
C ASP A 617 -4.15 1.08 -26.32
N GLY A 618 -4.20 -0.17 -26.76
CA GLY A 618 -4.05 -1.36 -25.91
C GLY A 618 -5.27 -1.64 -25.03
N LEU A 619 -6.46 -1.16 -25.41
CA LEU A 619 -7.75 -1.42 -24.75
C LEU A 619 -8.54 -2.50 -25.51
N GLU A 620 -7.98 -3.71 -25.61
CA GLU A 620 -8.52 -4.81 -26.43
C GLU A 620 -9.94 -5.23 -26.02
N LEU A 621 -10.25 -5.14 -24.73
CA LEU A 621 -11.56 -5.51 -24.19
C LEU A 621 -12.64 -4.51 -24.59
N ALA A 622 -12.34 -3.22 -24.52
CA ALA A 622 -13.21 -2.16 -25.05
C ALA A 622 -13.34 -2.25 -26.58
N ALA A 623 -12.24 -2.60 -27.27
CA ALA A 623 -12.25 -2.80 -28.71
C ALA A 623 -13.19 -3.95 -29.14
N ALA A 624 -13.19 -5.06 -28.39
CA ALA A 624 -14.09 -6.18 -28.60
C ALA A 624 -15.56 -5.80 -28.35
N ASP A 625 -15.84 -5.05 -27.28
CA ASP A 625 -17.19 -4.57 -26.97
C ASP A 625 -17.75 -3.70 -28.11
N CYS A 626 -16.96 -2.73 -28.60
CA CYS A 626 -17.34 -1.87 -29.73
C CYS A 626 -17.61 -2.67 -31.00
N ALA A 627 -16.74 -3.63 -31.34
CA ALA A 627 -16.92 -4.50 -32.51
C ALA A 627 -18.18 -5.37 -32.38
N SER A 628 -18.48 -5.86 -31.18
CA SER A 628 -19.69 -6.67 -30.94
C SER A 628 -20.96 -5.85 -31.14
N HIS A 629 -20.99 -4.60 -30.68
CA HIS A 629 -22.15 -3.73 -30.89
C HIS A 629 -22.29 -3.27 -32.34
N ALA A 630 -21.19 -2.97 -33.02
CA ALA A 630 -21.20 -2.67 -34.45
C ALA A 630 -21.83 -3.83 -35.24
N LEU A 631 -21.41 -5.07 -34.96
CA LEU A 631 -21.97 -6.25 -35.59
C LEU A 631 -23.48 -6.37 -35.36
N ARG A 632 -23.98 -6.22 -34.14
CA ARG A 632 -25.43 -6.27 -33.84
C ARG A 632 -26.22 -5.25 -34.65
N ILE A 633 -25.69 -4.03 -34.81
CA ILE A 633 -26.32 -2.99 -35.62
C ILE A 633 -26.35 -3.40 -37.11
N LEU A 634 -25.24 -3.91 -37.64
CA LEU A 634 -25.16 -4.37 -39.04
C LEU A 634 -26.08 -5.58 -39.29
N GLU A 635 -26.22 -6.47 -38.31
CA GLU A 635 -27.19 -7.58 -38.33
C GLU A 635 -28.62 -7.05 -38.41
N SER A 636 -28.98 -6.07 -37.57
CA SER A 636 -30.32 -5.46 -37.59
C SER A 636 -30.66 -4.73 -38.89
N ARG A 637 -29.65 -4.27 -39.65
CA ARG A 637 -29.81 -3.58 -40.94
C ARG A 637 -29.88 -4.55 -42.13
N GLY A 638 -29.52 -5.83 -41.96
CA GLY A 638 -29.63 -6.86 -43.01
C GLY A 638 -28.54 -6.83 -44.10
N ASP A 639 -27.49 -6.01 -43.96
CA ASP A 639 -26.39 -5.94 -44.94
C ASP A 639 -25.38 -7.08 -44.76
N LYS A 640 -25.54 -8.16 -45.53
CA LYS A 640 -24.73 -9.39 -45.41
C LYS A 640 -23.23 -9.17 -45.65
N ALA A 641 -22.84 -8.24 -46.53
CA ALA A 641 -21.43 -8.00 -46.83
C ALA A 641 -20.75 -7.34 -45.63
N ARG A 642 -21.40 -6.33 -45.05
CA ARG A 642 -20.90 -5.63 -43.87
C ARG A 642 -20.98 -6.47 -42.60
N GLN A 643 -21.97 -7.36 -42.48
CA GLN A 643 -22.03 -8.33 -41.39
C GLN A 643 -20.79 -9.24 -41.36
N LEU A 644 -20.35 -9.73 -42.52
CA LEU A 644 -19.15 -10.59 -42.60
C LEU A 644 -17.88 -9.83 -42.17
N GLU A 645 -17.77 -8.55 -42.54
CA GLU A 645 -16.70 -7.68 -42.08
C GLU A 645 -16.73 -7.49 -40.56
N GLY A 646 -17.89 -7.16 -39.98
CA GLY A 646 -18.06 -7.05 -38.53
C GLY A 646 -17.75 -8.34 -37.78
N GLN A 647 -18.15 -9.50 -38.31
CA GLN A 647 -17.81 -10.82 -37.74
C GLN A 647 -16.30 -11.07 -37.75
N ARG A 648 -15.60 -10.74 -38.84
CA ARG A 648 -14.14 -10.86 -38.92
C ARG A 648 -13.44 -9.94 -37.93
N LEU A 649 -13.92 -8.70 -37.79
CA LEU A 649 -13.40 -7.76 -36.81
C LEU A 649 -13.56 -8.29 -35.38
N LEU A 650 -14.78 -8.70 -34.99
CA LEU A 650 -15.04 -9.24 -33.66
C LEU A 650 -14.21 -10.50 -33.39
N LYS A 651 -14.07 -11.39 -34.37
CA LYS A 651 -13.21 -12.57 -34.25
C LYS A 651 -11.75 -12.20 -34.02
N ARG A 652 -11.24 -11.18 -34.71
CA ARG A 652 -9.87 -10.67 -34.53
C ARG A 652 -9.68 -10.09 -33.12
N ARG A 653 -10.65 -9.31 -32.61
CA ARG A 653 -10.60 -8.71 -31.27
C ARG A 653 -10.67 -9.74 -30.15
N THR A 654 -11.60 -10.69 -30.26
CA THR A 654 -11.72 -11.78 -29.27
C THR A 654 -10.46 -12.66 -29.22
N ALA A 655 -9.83 -12.95 -30.37
CA ALA A 655 -8.56 -13.67 -30.40
C ALA A 655 -7.39 -12.91 -29.74
N ALA A 656 -7.44 -11.58 -29.65
CA ALA A 656 -6.43 -10.79 -28.96
C ALA A 656 -6.55 -10.92 -27.43
N LEU A 657 -7.77 -11.05 -26.90
CA LEU A 657 -8.04 -11.29 -25.47
C LEU A 657 -7.49 -12.64 -24.98
N ASP A 658 -7.48 -13.64 -25.87
CA ASP A 658 -7.04 -15.01 -25.59
C ASP A 658 -5.51 -15.20 -25.70
N LYS A 659 -4.73 -14.16 -26.05
CA LYS A 659 -3.25 -14.22 -26.04
C LYS A 659 -2.73 -14.22 -24.59
N ALA A 660 -3.05 -15.26 -23.84
CA ALA A 660 -2.40 -15.59 -22.59
C ALA A 660 -1.07 -16.31 -22.88
N GLY A 661 -0.01 -15.89 -22.20
CA GLY A 661 1.19 -16.71 -22.01
C GLY A 661 0.85 -18.06 -21.36
N PRO A 662 1.76 -19.04 -21.37
CA PRO A 662 1.47 -20.42 -20.99
C PRO A 662 0.85 -20.50 -19.60
N ALA A 663 -0.30 -21.20 -19.52
CA ALA A 663 -1.02 -21.44 -18.29
C ALA A 663 -0.17 -22.32 -17.36
N VAL A 664 0.26 -21.79 -16.21
CA VAL A 664 0.65 -22.60 -15.07
C VAL A 664 -0.65 -23.02 -14.37
N GLU A 665 -1.32 -24.01 -14.94
CA GLU A 665 -2.44 -24.70 -14.31
C GLU A 665 -1.90 -25.84 -13.43
N GLY A 666 -1.60 -25.51 -12.18
CA GLY A 666 -1.56 -26.48 -11.09
C GLY A 666 -2.83 -26.32 -10.23
N PRO A 667 -3.52 -27.40 -9.83
CA PRO A 667 -4.61 -27.29 -8.87
C PRO A 667 -4.04 -26.77 -7.52
N PRO A 668 -4.81 -25.98 -6.76
CA PRO A 668 -4.37 -25.51 -5.45
C PRO A 668 -4.10 -26.71 -4.55
N ARG A 669 -2.82 -26.97 -4.24
CA ARG A 669 -2.46 -27.96 -3.22
C ARG A 669 -2.85 -27.40 -1.87
N ILE A 670 -3.90 -27.98 -1.29
CA ILE A 670 -4.27 -27.80 0.11
C ILE A 670 -3.13 -28.41 0.95
N SER A 671 -2.21 -27.59 1.45
CA SER A 671 -1.29 -28.04 2.50
C SER A 671 -2.04 -28.06 3.83
N ARG A 672 -2.23 -29.27 4.37
CA ARG A 672 -2.54 -29.48 5.79
C ARG A 672 -1.23 -29.39 6.58
N SER A 673 -1.06 -28.31 7.34
CA SER A 673 -0.44 -28.23 8.68
C SER A 673 -0.09 -26.78 8.99
#